data_AF-A0A2W5YQD1-F1
#
_entry.id   AF-A0A2W5YQD1-F1
#
_cell.length_a   1.000
_cell.length_b   1.000
_cell.length_c   1.000
_cell.angle_alpha   90.00
_cell.angle_beta   90.00
_cell.angle_gamma   90.00
#
_symmetry.space_group_name_H-M   'P 1'
#
loop_
_entity.id
_entity.type
_entity.pdbx_description
1 polymer ?
#
loop_
_entity_poly.entity_id
_entity_poly.type
_entity_poly.pdbx_seq_one_letter_code
_entity_poly.pdbx_strand_id
1 'polypeptide(L)'
;MLRVIGRGAYGEIWLARTRTGAWRAVKVVYRSTFENERAFQREFQGMSSFEPISRGHDGFVDILHVGHTDQYLYYTMELADDRAHGREIDPEKYEAHTLKSDLDVGRRFSASEAIRLGVCLTSALEALHARGLTHRDIKPANIIFVEGAPKLADIGLVAVAGQQSFVGTEGYVPPEGPGSARADIFSLGKVLYESCSGKDRLDFPELDSRLSERDDRREFLQLNDVLLKACATDQRRRYASAGAMQADLATIDAGHVPKKRRWGLLAAVILALATLGSWMLLNRARAPEAHRQITIQTDPPNAMVALDDHIKHTPATFEDLDARRYHLRVMSPGYDPIETNLDLSREKAAPVFRLRRSRGAMEVTASEPGLQFTLRSEDGTVSRQGAAPMKLTDLPTGKYEVNAKRGDWELRDVVEVQRGQTARKEFVFASGTLDVTSEPAGAEIFIDNVDRGAAPMQAEVPARLHELRARLSGWPEQRCSVSLAPHQANSVSFVFRNGSVKITSAPGGATVLSEGRELGQTPLIIEEVKPGAVRYELRASGYKAAFVTGEVEPQRQTFLAQRLERTLGPAPGEPWTNSLGMKFVPVGEVRMSIWETRVQDYDAFCRATGRAQAVLDFAQTPADPVVKVNWFDAVAFCKWLTEKERDENTIEPAQFYRLPTDA
;
A
#
# COMPACT_ATOMS: atom_id res chain seq x y z
N MET A 1 -9.47 -5.06 -8.62
CA MET A 1 -8.66 -5.00 -7.39
C MET A 1 -8.64 -3.55 -6.93
N LEU A 2 -8.53 -3.29 -5.63
CA LEU A 2 -8.67 -1.93 -5.08
C LEU A 2 -7.35 -1.41 -4.51
N ARG A 3 -6.73 -2.17 -3.61
CA ARG A 3 -5.51 -1.76 -2.89
C ARG A 3 -4.66 -2.97 -2.50
N VAL A 4 -3.33 -2.80 -2.45
CA VAL A 4 -2.42 -3.79 -1.87
C VAL A 4 -2.53 -3.75 -0.34
N ILE A 5 -2.81 -4.90 0.27
CA ILE A 5 -2.98 -5.09 1.72
C ILE A 5 -1.89 -5.96 2.36
N GLY A 6 -1.01 -6.54 1.54
CA GLY A 6 0.15 -7.29 2.02
C GLY A 6 1.19 -7.46 0.91
N ARG A 7 2.47 -7.54 1.30
CA ARG A 7 3.59 -7.83 0.39
C ARG A 7 4.40 -8.97 1.01
N GLY A 8 4.65 -10.01 0.23
CA GLY A 8 5.49 -11.15 0.62
C GLY A 8 6.68 -11.29 -0.33
N ALA A 9 7.56 -12.27 -0.05
CA ALA A 9 8.77 -12.52 -0.84
C ALA A 9 8.49 -12.82 -2.33
N TYR A 10 7.33 -13.42 -2.63
CA TYR A 10 6.97 -13.88 -3.98
C TYR A 10 5.91 -13.02 -4.68
N GLY A 11 5.37 -11.99 -4.02
CA GLY A 11 4.33 -11.16 -4.61
C GLY A 11 3.49 -10.35 -3.63
N GLU A 12 2.29 -9.97 -4.06
CA GLU A 12 1.41 -9.01 -3.39
C GLU A 12 0.04 -9.63 -3.08
N ILE A 13 -0.58 -9.16 -2.00
CA ILE A 13 -1.96 -9.50 -1.64
C ILE A 13 -2.81 -8.24 -1.83
N TRP A 14 -3.87 -8.37 -2.61
CA TRP A 14 -4.76 -7.29 -2.98
C TRP A 14 -6.13 -7.46 -2.32
N LEU A 15 -6.65 -6.36 -1.76
CA LEU A 15 -8.07 -6.24 -1.44
C LEU A 15 -8.85 -6.10 -2.73
N ALA A 16 -9.85 -6.96 -2.90
CA ALA A 16 -10.74 -6.97 -4.05
C ALA A 16 -12.19 -6.98 -3.60
N ARG A 17 -13.05 -6.40 -4.44
CA ARG A 17 -14.49 -6.49 -4.32
C ARG A 17 -15.04 -7.17 -5.58
N THR A 18 -15.78 -8.24 -5.38
CA THR A 18 -16.49 -8.94 -6.46
C THR A 18 -17.63 -8.06 -7.01
N ARG A 19 -18.14 -8.37 -8.20
CA ARG A 19 -19.30 -7.65 -8.78
C ARG A 19 -20.56 -7.77 -7.92
N THR A 20 -20.70 -8.85 -7.16
CA THR A 20 -21.80 -9.07 -6.21
C THR A 20 -21.60 -8.30 -4.90
N GLY A 21 -20.49 -7.57 -4.75
CA GLY A 21 -20.20 -6.73 -3.60
C GLY A 21 -19.41 -7.42 -2.48
N ALA A 22 -19.14 -8.73 -2.57
CA ALA A 22 -18.39 -9.48 -1.56
C ALA A 22 -16.89 -9.15 -1.61
N TRP A 23 -16.29 -8.99 -0.43
CA TRP A 23 -14.87 -8.71 -0.23
C TRP A 23 -14.01 -9.98 -0.34
N ARG A 24 -12.85 -9.87 -0.96
CA ARG A 24 -11.91 -10.97 -1.20
C ARG A 24 -10.47 -10.49 -1.08
N ALA A 25 -9.58 -11.40 -0.71
CA ALA A 25 -8.14 -11.22 -0.91
C ALA A 25 -7.71 -11.92 -2.21
N VAL A 26 -6.86 -11.29 -2.99
CA VAL A 26 -6.25 -11.88 -4.19
C VAL A 26 -4.74 -11.83 -4.04
N LYS A 27 -4.10 -12.99 -3.94
CA LYS A 27 -2.65 -13.07 -3.94
C LYS A 27 -2.16 -13.20 -5.37
N VAL A 28 -1.24 -12.33 -5.76
CA VAL A 28 -0.59 -12.29 -7.07
C VAL A 28 0.88 -12.61 -6.86
N VAL A 29 1.37 -13.63 -7.56
CA VAL A 29 2.73 -14.15 -7.46
C VAL A 29 3.39 -14.02 -8.84
N TYR A 30 4.41 -13.19 -8.92
CA TYR A 30 5.01 -12.82 -10.19
C TYR A 30 6.01 -13.88 -10.68
N ARG A 31 5.96 -14.20 -11.97
CA ARG A 31 6.87 -15.15 -12.62
C ARG A 31 8.34 -14.77 -12.43
N SER A 32 8.63 -13.47 -12.37
CA SER A 32 9.97 -12.91 -12.17
C SER A 32 10.59 -13.25 -10.81
N THR A 33 9.80 -13.68 -9.82
CA THR A 33 10.32 -14.09 -8.50
C THR A 33 10.84 -15.53 -8.48
N PHE A 34 10.73 -16.26 -9.58
CA PHE A 34 11.20 -17.64 -9.73
C PHE A 34 12.41 -17.71 -10.65
N GLU A 35 13.44 -18.44 -10.21
CA GLU A 35 14.67 -18.67 -11.00
C GLU A 35 14.39 -19.38 -12.34
N ASN A 36 13.39 -20.24 -12.40
CA ASN A 36 13.08 -21.02 -13.60
C ASN A 36 11.58 -21.34 -13.74
N GLU A 37 11.17 -21.61 -14.98
CA GLU A 37 9.78 -21.92 -15.35
C GLU A 37 9.24 -23.13 -14.58
N ARG A 38 10.08 -24.14 -14.37
CA ARG A 38 9.68 -25.36 -13.66
C ARG A 38 9.32 -25.08 -12.19
N ALA A 39 9.95 -24.11 -11.55
CA ALA A 39 9.61 -23.72 -10.18
C ALA A 39 8.26 -22.99 -10.13
N PHE A 40 8.04 -22.05 -11.07
CA PHE A 40 6.77 -21.34 -11.21
C PHE A 40 5.59 -22.26 -11.53
N GLN A 41 5.78 -23.21 -12.46
CA GLN A 41 4.76 -24.20 -12.81
C GLN A 41 4.46 -25.17 -11.66
N ARG A 42 5.49 -25.56 -10.88
CA ARG A 42 5.30 -26.39 -9.67
C ARG A 42 4.47 -25.66 -8.62
N GLU A 43 4.70 -24.35 -8.43
CA GLU A 43 3.91 -23.53 -7.52
C GLU A 43 2.43 -23.50 -7.94
N PHE A 44 2.16 -23.23 -9.23
CA PHE A 44 0.80 -23.23 -9.77
C PHE A 44 0.10 -24.58 -9.61
N GLN A 45 0.81 -25.69 -9.87
CA GLN A 45 0.28 -27.04 -9.69
C GLN A 45 0.00 -27.36 -8.21
N GLY A 46 0.88 -26.94 -7.30
CA GLY A 46 0.68 -27.07 -5.86
C GLY A 46 -0.58 -26.36 -5.39
N MET A 47 -0.75 -25.09 -5.79
CA MET A 47 -1.93 -24.30 -5.47
C MET A 47 -3.22 -24.88 -6.06
N SER A 48 -3.17 -25.30 -7.33
CA SER A 48 -4.32 -25.92 -7.99
C SER A 48 -4.73 -27.25 -7.32
N SER A 49 -3.76 -28.03 -6.83
CA SER A 49 -4.03 -29.27 -6.10
C SER A 49 -4.58 -29.02 -4.70
N PHE A 50 -4.19 -27.90 -4.08
CA PHE A 50 -4.65 -27.53 -2.75
C PHE A 50 -6.03 -26.84 -2.75
N GLU A 51 -6.41 -26.16 -3.84
CA GLU A 51 -7.72 -25.50 -3.99
C GLU A 51 -8.93 -26.35 -3.52
N PRO A 52 -9.08 -27.63 -3.90
CA PRO A 52 -10.21 -28.44 -3.43
C PRO A 52 -10.04 -28.90 -1.97
N ILE A 53 -8.81 -28.95 -1.46
CA ILE A 53 -8.51 -29.35 -0.08
C ILE A 53 -8.80 -28.20 0.89
N SER A 54 -8.53 -26.96 0.46
CA SER A 54 -8.68 -25.76 1.28
C SER A 54 -10.08 -25.63 1.88
N ARG A 55 -11.11 -25.99 1.11
CA ARG A 55 -12.54 -25.92 1.51
C ARG A 55 -13.01 -27.12 2.30
N GLY A 56 -12.13 -28.09 2.57
CA GLY A 56 -12.47 -29.34 3.24
C GLY A 56 -12.36 -29.30 4.77
N HIS A 57 -11.92 -28.20 5.37
CA HIS A 57 -11.75 -28.06 6.81
C HIS A 57 -11.78 -26.58 7.23
N ASP A 58 -12.57 -26.23 8.25
CA ASP A 58 -12.83 -24.85 8.68
C ASP A 58 -11.58 -24.08 9.10
N GLY A 59 -10.53 -24.78 9.55
CA GLY A 59 -9.24 -24.19 9.93
C GLY A 59 -8.31 -23.81 8.77
N PHE A 60 -8.72 -23.95 7.51
CA PHE A 60 -7.98 -23.47 6.35
C PHE A 60 -8.66 -22.25 5.74
N VAL A 61 -7.84 -21.38 5.16
CA VAL A 61 -8.35 -20.29 4.32
C VAL A 61 -8.91 -20.85 3.03
N ASP A 62 -10.16 -20.50 2.72
CA ASP A 62 -10.82 -20.95 1.50
C ASP A 62 -10.16 -20.33 0.27
N ILE A 63 -9.61 -21.19 -0.58
CA ILE A 63 -9.18 -20.82 -1.94
C ILE A 63 -10.35 -21.02 -2.88
N LEU A 64 -10.80 -19.92 -3.48
CA LEU A 64 -12.02 -19.87 -4.30
C LEU A 64 -11.72 -20.01 -5.80
N HIS A 65 -10.55 -19.55 -6.22
CA HIS A 65 -10.12 -19.60 -7.61
C HIS A 65 -8.61 -19.52 -7.71
N VAL A 66 -8.02 -20.32 -8.60
CA VAL A 66 -6.59 -20.26 -8.96
C VAL A 66 -6.50 -20.03 -10.47
N GLY A 67 -5.70 -19.05 -10.87
CA GLY A 67 -5.47 -18.69 -12.26
C GLY A 67 -4.01 -18.35 -12.51
N HIS A 68 -3.61 -18.31 -13.79
CA HIS A 68 -2.27 -17.89 -14.18
C HIS A 68 -2.27 -17.21 -15.55
N THR A 69 -1.18 -16.50 -15.79
CA THR A 69 -0.77 -15.90 -17.05
C THR A 69 0.71 -16.22 -17.26
N ASP A 70 1.27 -15.82 -18.39
CA ASP A 70 2.72 -15.96 -18.64
C ASP A 70 3.58 -15.12 -17.67
N GLN A 71 2.99 -14.10 -17.04
CA GLN A 71 3.72 -13.13 -16.20
C GLN A 71 3.50 -13.31 -14.70
N TYR A 72 2.39 -13.91 -14.29
CA TYR A 72 2.05 -14.12 -12.88
C TYR A 72 0.99 -15.21 -12.71
N LEU A 73 1.02 -15.87 -11.57
CA LEU A 73 -0.10 -16.69 -11.08
C LEU A 73 -0.84 -15.91 -10.01
N TYR A 74 -2.13 -16.19 -9.85
CA TYR A 74 -2.93 -15.57 -8.82
C TYR A 74 -3.93 -16.55 -8.24
N TYR A 75 -4.33 -16.30 -7.00
CA TYR A 75 -5.46 -17.00 -6.40
C TYR A 75 -6.31 -16.08 -5.55
N THR A 76 -7.61 -16.28 -5.63
CA THR A 76 -8.63 -15.55 -4.89
C THR A 76 -9.02 -16.37 -3.68
N MET A 77 -9.07 -15.73 -2.52
CA MET A 77 -9.41 -16.34 -1.24
C MET A 77 -10.39 -15.46 -0.46
N GLU A 78 -10.98 -16.04 0.58
CA GLU A 78 -11.72 -15.25 1.58
C GLU A 78 -10.84 -14.14 2.17
N LEU A 79 -11.48 -13.04 2.59
CA LEU A 79 -10.79 -11.93 3.23
C LEU A 79 -10.75 -12.17 4.75
N ALA A 80 -9.63 -11.85 5.39
CA ALA A 80 -9.57 -11.79 6.85
C ALA A 80 -10.55 -10.73 7.38
N ASP A 81 -10.91 -10.87 8.66
CA ASP A 81 -11.58 -9.80 9.38
C ASP A 81 -10.67 -8.56 9.40
N ASP A 82 -11.26 -7.37 9.47
CA ASP A 82 -10.54 -6.16 9.84
C ASP A 82 -10.08 -6.24 11.29
N ARG A 83 -8.82 -5.91 11.52
CA ARG A 83 -8.22 -5.96 12.86
C ARG A 83 -8.96 -5.09 13.89
N ALA A 84 -9.46 -3.92 13.48
CA ALA A 84 -10.09 -2.98 14.39
C ALA A 84 -11.62 -3.15 14.46
N HIS A 85 -12.26 -3.49 13.34
CA HIS A 85 -13.72 -3.50 13.19
C HIS A 85 -14.31 -4.89 12.90
N GLY A 86 -13.50 -5.95 12.97
CA GLY A 86 -13.95 -7.32 12.73
C GLY A 86 -14.50 -7.49 11.32
N ARG A 87 -15.75 -7.91 11.18
CA ARG A 87 -16.34 -8.21 9.85
C ARG A 87 -16.68 -6.96 9.02
N GLU A 88 -16.62 -5.76 9.61
CA GLU A 88 -16.91 -4.51 8.91
C GLU A 88 -15.67 -4.00 8.18
N ILE A 89 -15.74 -3.95 6.85
CA ILE A 89 -14.58 -3.64 6.00
C ILE A 89 -14.67 -2.21 5.47
N ASP A 90 -13.82 -1.33 5.98
CA ASP A 90 -13.51 -0.02 5.36
C ASP A 90 -12.30 -0.21 4.42
N PRO A 91 -12.47 -0.17 3.09
CA PRO A 91 -11.39 -0.46 2.14
C PRO A 91 -10.18 0.48 2.24
N GLU A 92 -10.38 1.72 2.71
CA GLU A 92 -9.31 2.72 2.84
C GLU A 92 -8.42 2.43 4.04
N LYS A 93 -9.00 1.93 5.13
CA LYS A 93 -8.30 1.70 6.41
C LYS A 93 -8.06 0.24 6.75
N TYR A 94 -8.61 -0.68 5.94
CA TYR A 94 -8.58 -2.11 6.22
C TYR A 94 -7.17 -2.62 6.53
N GLU A 95 -7.04 -3.30 7.65
CA GLU A 95 -5.87 -4.07 8.06
C GLU A 95 -6.29 -5.50 8.37
N ALA A 96 -5.64 -6.48 7.75
CA ALA A 96 -6.00 -7.88 7.96
C ALA A 96 -5.75 -8.30 9.43
N HIS A 97 -6.78 -8.86 10.06
CA HIS A 97 -6.66 -9.42 11.40
C HIS A 97 -5.85 -10.71 11.35
N THR A 98 -4.60 -10.62 11.75
CA THR A 98 -3.67 -11.75 11.87
C THR A 98 -3.19 -11.88 13.31
N LEU A 99 -2.71 -13.06 13.68
CA LEU A 99 -2.07 -13.23 14.99
C LEU A 99 -0.86 -12.28 15.11
N LYS A 100 -0.09 -12.08 14.04
CA LYS A 100 1.00 -11.09 14.02
C LYS A 100 0.51 -9.68 14.34
N SER A 101 -0.58 -9.23 13.73
CA SER A 101 -1.09 -7.88 13.95
C SER A 101 -1.60 -7.64 15.38
N ASP A 102 -2.03 -8.71 16.06
CA ASP A 102 -2.35 -8.66 17.49
C ASP A 102 -1.07 -8.52 18.34
N LEU A 103 -0.03 -9.30 18.03
CA LEU A 103 1.24 -9.25 18.75
C LEU A 103 1.99 -7.93 18.54
N ASP A 104 1.94 -7.35 17.34
CA ASP A 104 2.63 -6.10 16.99
C ASP A 104 2.15 -4.90 17.82
N VAL A 105 0.94 -4.96 18.40
CA VAL A 105 0.44 -3.95 19.36
C VAL A 105 0.52 -4.37 20.81
N GLY A 106 1.26 -5.44 21.09
CA GLY A 106 1.50 -5.93 22.44
C GLY A 106 0.30 -6.66 23.04
N ARG A 107 -0.68 -7.14 22.26
CA ARG A 107 -1.74 -8.00 22.79
C ARG A 107 -1.10 -9.29 23.29
N ARG A 108 -1.38 -9.63 24.55
CA ARG A 108 -1.00 -10.89 25.17
C ARG A 108 -2.24 -11.75 25.33
N PHE A 109 -2.24 -12.94 24.73
CA PHE A 109 -3.34 -13.88 24.84
C PHE A 109 -3.32 -14.52 26.24
N SER A 110 -4.50 -14.66 26.84
CA SER A 110 -4.67 -15.53 28.00
C SER A 110 -4.35 -16.98 27.63
N ALA A 111 -3.97 -17.78 28.61
CA ALA A 111 -3.71 -19.20 28.43
C ALA A 111 -4.91 -19.90 27.78
N SER A 112 -6.12 -19.59 28.22
CA SER A 112 -7.35 -20.16 27.65
C SER A 112 -7.57 -19.76 26.19
N GLU A 113 -7.29 -18.51 25.80
CA GLU A 113 -7.35 -18.11 24.38
C GLU A 113 -6.28 -18.85 23.55
N ALA A 114 -5.05 -18.96 24.05
CA ALA A 114 -3.97 -19.66 23.37
C ALA A 114 -4.23 -21.17 23.25
N ILE A 115 -4.87 -21.78 24.25
CA ILE A 115 -5.30 -23.18 24.20
C ILE A 115 -6.34 -23.37 23.11
N ARG A 116 -7.40 -22.54 23.07
CA ARG A 116 -8.43 -22.63 22.01
C ARG A 116 -7.84 -22.41 20.62
N LEU A 117 -6.95 -21.43 20.47
CA LEU A 117 -6.18 -21.21 19.25
C LEU A 117 -5.41 -22.49 18.85
N GLY A 118 -4.71 -23.11 19.80
CA GLY A 118 -3.99 -24.36 19.59
C GLY A 118 -4.89 -25.53 19.20
N VAL A 119 -6.08 -25.67 19.79
CA VAL A 119 -7.06 -26.71 19.45
C VAL A 119 -7.53 -26.58 18.00
N CYS A 120 -7.88 -25.37 17.56
CA CYS A 120 -8.31 -25.12 16.18
C CYS A 120 -7.17 -25.40 15.18
N LEU A 121 -5.97 -24.88 15.44
CA LEU A 121 -4.83 -25.01 14.52
C LEU A 121 -4.31 -26.45 14.46
N THR A 122 -4.28 -27.18 15.57
CA THR A 122 -3.88 -28.61 15.55
C THR A 122 -4.88 -29.48 14.80
N SER A 123 -6.19 -29.16 14.83
CA SER A 123 -7.20 -29.81 13.99
C SER A 123 -6.88 -29.65 12.50
N ALA A 124 -6.57 -28.42 12.08
CA ALA A 124 -6.21 -28.10 10.71
C ALA A 124 -4.93 -28.81 10.27
N LEU A 125 -3.89 -28.83 11.13
CA LEU A 125 -2.64 -29.53 10.85
C LEU A 125 -2.84 -31.05 10.74
N GLU A 126 -3.67 -31.66 11.60
CA GLU A 126 -3.96 -33.10 11.50
C GLU A 126 -4.64 -33.42 10.16
N ALA A 127 -5.61 -32.61 9.75
CA ALA A 127 -6.29 -32.76 8.46
C ALA A 127 -5.34 -32.61 7.25
N LEU A 128 -4.33 -31.74 7.37
CA LEU A 128 -3.27 -31.54 6.37
C LEU A 128 -2.31 -32.74 6.34
N HIS A 129 -1.82 -33.16 7.50
CA HIS A 129 -0.84 -34.23 7.68
C HIS A 129 -1.41 -35.60 7.27
N ALA A 130 -2.70 -35.84 7.50
CA ALA A 130 -3.40 -37.06 7.06
C ALA A 130 -3.39 -37.25 5.53
N ARG A 131 -3.17 -36.16 4.78
CA ARG A 131 -3.04 -36.16 3.31
C ARG A 131 -1.59 -36.19 2.83
N GLY A 132 -0.63 -36.37 3.75
CA GLY A 132 0.81 -36.38 3.44
C GLY A 132 1.40 -35.00 3.12
N LEU A 133 0.65 -33.93 3.43
CA LEU A 133 1.05 -32.54 3.21
C LEU A 133 1.58 -31.92 4.51
N THR A 134 2.45 -30.91 4.40
CA THR A 134 3.01 -30.17 5.55
C THR A 134 2.98 -28.68 5.24
N HIS A 135 2.73 -27.83 6.24
CA HIS A 135 2.56 -26.39 6.04
C HIS A 135 3.91 -25.67 5.86
N ARG A 136 4.95 -26.07 6.61
CA ARG A 136 6.35 -25.60 6.50
C ARG A 136 6.66 -24.16 6.93
N ASP A 137 5.69 -23.25 6.89
CA ASP A 137 5.87 -21.85 7.33
C ASP A 137 4.80 -21.40 8.34
N ILE A 138 4.62 -22.16 9.42
CA ILE A 138 3.72 -21.79 10.51
C ILE A 138 4.35 -20.67 11.32
N LYS A 139 3.72 -19.49 11.30
CA LYS A 139 4.13 -18.28 12.02
C LYS A 139 2.92 -17.36 12.24
N PRO A 140 3.00 -16.34 13.12
CA PRO A 140 1.86 -15.49 13.43
C PRO A 140 1.29 -14.73 12.23
N ALA A 141 2.10 -14.40 11.23
CA ALA A 141 1.64 -13.72 10.01
C ALA A 141 0.78 -14.61 9.10
N ASN A 142 0.90 -15.94 9.22
CA ASN A 142 0.17 -16.93 8.43
C ASN A 142 -1.02 -17.53 9.20
N ILE A 143 -1.37 -16.95 10.34
CA ILE A 143 -2.59 -17.29 11.10
C ILE A 143 -3.49 -16.07 11.04
N ILE A 144 -4.56 -16.17 10.25
CA ILE A 144 -5.52 -15.09 10.05
C ILE A 144 -6.83 -15.41 10.75
N PHE A 145 -7.60 -14.36 11.09
CA PHE A 145 -8.93 -14.53 11.64
C PHE A 145 -9.96 -14.24 10.55
N VAL A 146 -10.88 -15.17 10.35
CA VAL A 146 -12.03 -14.99 9.47
C VAL A 146 -13.26 -15.34 10.28
N GLU A 147 -14.21 -14.43 10.34
CA GLU A 147 -15.42 -14.61 11.12
C GLU A 147 -15.16 -14.86 12.63
N GLY A 148 -14.02 -14.39 13.14
CA GLY A 148 -13.53 -14.60 14.50
C GLY A 148 -12.81 -15.94 14.73
N ALA A 149 -12.75 -16.82 13.72
CA ALA A 149 -12.09 -18.13 13.82
C ALA A 149 -10.66 -18.07 13.26
N PRO A 150 -9.66 -18.69 13.93
CA PRO A 150 -8.30 -18.74 13.43
C PRO A 150 -8.16 -19.76 12.29
N LYS A 151 -7.54 -19.33 11.20
CA LYS A 151 -7.30 -20.14 9.99
C LYS A 151 -5.83 -20.07 9.56
N LEU A 152 -5.33 -21.19 9.05
CA LEU A 152 -4.00 -21.27 8.44
C LEU A 152 -4.04 -20.71 7.02
N ALA A 153 -3.19 -19.71 6.77
CA ALA A 153 -3.03 -19.01 5.50
C ALA A 153 -1.64 -19.25 4.90
N ASP A 154 -1.45 -18.77 3.67
CA ASP A 154 -0.19 -18.84 2.90
C ASP A 154 0.40 -20.25 2.77
N ILE A 155 -0.39 -21.10 2.12
CA ILE A 155 -0.12 -22.52 1.91
C ILE A 155 0.84 -22.73 0.70
N GLY A 156 1.39 -21.64 0.16
CA GLY A 156 2.31 -21.53 -0.99
C GLY A 156 3.63 -22.31 -0.88
N LEU A 157 3.81 -23.12 0.15
CA LEU A 157 5.00 -23.96 0.36
C LEU A 157 4.64 -25.42 0.62
N VAL A 158 3.37 -25.81 0.41
CA VAL A 158 2.94 -27.20 0.56
C VAL A 158 3.59 -28.04 -0.53
N ALA A 159 4.62 -28.78 -0.13
CA ALA A 159 5.25 -29.82 -0.91
C ALA A 159 5.15 -31.16 -0.18
N VAL A 160 5.21 -32.25 -0.96
CA VAL A 160 5.23 -33.64 -0.48
C VAL A 160 6.28 -33.79 0.63
N ALA A 161 5.92 -34.43 1.74
CA ALA A 161 6.83 -34.67 2.87
C ALA A 161 8.17 -35.26 2.39
N GLY A 162 9.29 -34.63 2.76
CA GLY A 162 10.65 -35.09 2.41
C GLY A 162 11.40 -34.29 1.32
N GLN A 163 10.82 -33.26 0.71
CA GLN A 163 11.58 -32.37 -0.20
C GLN A 163 12.37 -31.29 0.56
N GLN A 164 13.71 -31.34 0.46
CA GLN A 164 14.65 -30.40 1.08
C GLN A 164 14.80 -29.11 0.25
N SER A 165 13.90 -28.16 0.44
CA SER A 165 14.16 -26.74 0.18
C SER A 165 14.05 -26.03 1.52
N PHE A 166 15.14 -25.44 2.01
CA PHE A 166 15.17 -24.73 3.29
C PHE A 166 14.37 -23.42 3.16
N VAL A 167 13.06 -23.52 3.35
CA VAL A 167 12.13 -22.40 3.34
C VAL A 167 11.41 -22.41 4.67
N GLY A 168 11.58 -21.36 5.47
CA GLY A 168 10.94 -21.20 6.78
C GLY A 168 11.46 -19.97 7.51
N THR A 169 10.66 -19.45 8.44
CA THR A 169 10.99 -18.22 9.17
C THR A 169 11.85 -18.50 10.41
N GLU A 170 12.99 -17.80 10.53
CA GLU A 170 13.95 -17.99 11.62
C GLU A 170 13.30 -17.86 13.02
N GLY A 171 13.62 -18.81 13.90
CA GLY A 171 13.07 -18.93 15.25
C GLY A 171 11.79 -19.78 15.36
N TYR A 172 11.08 -20.04 14.26
CA TYR A 172 9.96 -21.01 14.23
C TYR A 172 10.35 -22.37 13.63
N VAL A 173 11.43 -22.41 12.84
CA VAL A 173 11.94 -23.63 12.23
C VAL A 173 12.70 -24.47 13.27
N PRO A 174 12.45 -25.78 13.37
CA PRO A 174 13.18 -26.63 14.30
C PRO A 174 14.62 -26.94 13.81
N PRO A 175 15.52 -27.42 14.68
CA PRO A 175 16.93 -27.67 14.34
C PRO A 175 17.15 -28.65 13.17
N GLU A 176 16.25 -29.63 13.00
CA GLU A 176 16.32 -30.58 11.89
C GLU A 176 15.77 -30.02 10.56
N GLY A 177 15.23 -28.80 10.56
CA GLY A 177 14.65 -28.15 9.39
C GLY A 177 13.15 -28.41 9.20
N PRO A 178 12.52 -27.71 8.24
CA PRO A 178 11.08 -27.82 7.97
C PRO A 178 10.72 -29.09 7.17
N GLY A 179 9.42 -29.33 6.95
CA GLY A 179 8.95 -30.34 5.99
C GLY A 179 8.54 -31.70 6.56
N SER A 180 8.34 -31.80 7.88
CA SER A 180 7.71 -32.95 8.54
C SER A 180 6.53 -32.52 9.41
N ALA A 181 5.59 -33.43 9.65
CA ALA A 181 4.46 -33.18 10.56
C ALA A 181 4.92 -32.71 11.96
N ARG A 182 6.03 -33.28 12.46
CA ARG A 182 6.63 -32.90 13.75
C ARG A 182 7.38 -31.56 13.71
N ALA A 183 7.75 -31.08 12.53
CA ALA A 183 8.29 -29.73 12.37
C ALA A 183 7.18 -28.69 12.49
N ASP A 184 6.03 -28.92 11.83
CA ASP A 184 4.85 -28.06 11.97
C ASP A 184 4.37 -27.97 13.44
N ILE A 185 4.39 -29.08 14.18
CA ILE A 185 4.07 -29.11 15.61
C ILE A 185 5.03 -28.24 16.44
N PHE A 186 6.34 -28.27 16.13
CA PHE A 186 7.32 -27.42 16.79
C PHE A 186 7.06 -25.94 16.51
N SER A 187 6.83 -25.60 15.25
CA SER A 187 6.54 -24.22 14.83
C SER A 187 5.28 -23.68 15.50
N LEU A 188 4.20 -24.49 15.57
CA LEU A 188 3.00 -24.14 16.31
C LEU A 188 3.27 -23.94 17.81
N GLY A 189 4.11 -24.79 18.41
CA GLY A 189 4.53 -24.62 19.81
C GLY A 189 5.22 -23.28 20.07
N LYS A 190 6.10 -22.84 19.15
CA LYS A 190 6.75 -21.52 19.20
C LYS A 190 5.75 -20.37 19.06
N VAL A 191 4.78 -20.49 18.15
CA VAL A 191 3.70 -19.50 17.96
C VAL A 191 2.85 -19.36 19.23
N LEU A 192 2.40 -20.49 19.80
CA LEU A 192 1.58 -20.46 21.01
C LEU A 192 2.36 -19.86 22.18
N TYR A 193 3.64 -20.22 22.33
CA TYR A 193 4.52 -19.63 23.34
C TYR A 193 4.58 -18.10 23.20
N GLU A 194 4.95 -17.59 22.03
CA GLU A 194 5.05 -16.15 21.77
C GLU A 194 3.74 -15.42 22.04
N SER A 195 2.60 -16.03 21.65
CA SER A 195 1.28 -15.42 21.81
C SER A 195 0.84 -15.22 23.27
N CYS A 196 1.22 -16.13 24.17
CA CYS A 196 0.73 -16.14 25.55
C CYS A 196 1.78 -15.74 26.59
N SER A 197 3.07 -15.95 26.31
CA SER A 197 4.16 -15.64 27.23
C SER A 197 4.52 -14.17 27.28
N GLY A 198 4.30 -13.41 26.19
CA GLY A 198 4.79 -12.04 26.05
C GLY A 198 6.32 -11.96 25.87
N LYS A 199 6.96 -13.09 25.52
CA LYS A 199 8.39 -13.23 25.23
C LYS A 199 8.61 -13.53 23.75
N ASP A 200 9.80 -13.26 23.24
CA ASP A 200 10.14 -13.64 21.86
C ASP A 200 10.32 -15.16 21.76
N ARG A 201 9.92 -15.75 20.63
CA ARG A 201 10.08 -17.19 20.36
C ARG A 201 11.50 -17.75 20.58
N LEU A 202 12.53 -16.91 20.47
CA LEU A 202 13.93 -17.25 20.72
C LEU A 202 14.24 -17.40 22.21
N ASP A 203 13.48 -16.77 23.09
CA ASP A 203 13.63 -16.85 24.55
C ASP A 203 13.05 -18.14 25.13
N PHE A 204 12.34 -18.95 24.34
CA PHE A 204 11.79 -20.21 24.81
C PHE A 204 12.90 -21.15 25.34
N PRO A 205 12.73 -21.79 26.52
CA PRO A 205 11.50 -21.95 27.29
C PRO A 205 11.37 -21.03 28.51
N GLU A 206 11.93 -19.81 28.46
CA GLU A 206 11.82 -18.86 29.57
C GLU A 206 10.36 -18.61 29.95
N LEU A 207 10.11 -18.38 31.25
CA LEU A 207 8.82 -17.92 31.74
C LEU A 207 8.95 -16.48 32.21
N ASP A 208 7.87 -15.72 32.05
CA ASP A 208 7.76 -14.34 32.52
C ASP A 208 8.09 -14.26 34.02
N SER A 209 8.93 -13.30 34.42
CA SER A 209 9.28 -13.07 35.83
C SER A 209 8.06 -12.67 36.67
N ARG A 210 6.99 -12.17 36.04
CA ARG A 210 5.69 -11.86 36.66
C ARG A 210 4.69 -13.02 36.61
N LEU A 211 5.14 -14.26 36.39
CA LEU A 211 4.27 -15.44 36.34
C LEU A 211 3.36 -15.58 37.58
N SER A 212 3.82 -15.14 38.76
CA SER A 212 3.04 -15.15 40.01
C SER A 212 1.85 -14.19 40.01
N GLU A 213 1.87 -13.17 39.16
CA GLU A 213 0.86 -12.11 39.05
C GLU A 213 -0.22 -12.42 38.01
N ARG A 214 -0.12 -13.57 37.32
CA ARG A 214 -1.08 -13.99 36.29
C ARG A 214 -2.32 -14.63 36.90
N ASP A 215 -3.50 -14.14 36.53
CA ASP A 215 -4.79 -14.72 36.93
C ASP A 215 -5.02 -16.13 36.34
N ASP A 216 -4.42 -16.43 35.19
CA ASP A 216 -4.50 -17.69 34.43
C ASP A 216 -3.26 -18.59 34.63
N ARG A 217 -2.54 -18.43 35.75
CA ARG A 217 -1.25 -19.10 36.01
C ARG A 217 -1.33 -20.62 35.88
N ARG A 218 -2.42 -21.23 36.35
CA ARG A 218 -2.57 -22.70 36.35
C ARG A 218 -2.65 -23.23 34.93
N GLU A 219 -3.53 -22.65 34.13
CA GLU A 219 -3.75 -22.96 32.72
C GLU A 219 -2.49 -22.67 31.92
N PHE A 220 -1.80 -21.57 32.20
CA PHE A 220 -0.53 -21.21 31.55
C PHE A 220 0.56 -22.25 31.81
N LEU A 221 0.70 -22.76 33.06
CA LEU A 221 1.66 -23.81 33.38
C LEU A 221 1.32 -25.14 32.69
N GLN A 222 0.04 -25.49 32.59
CA GLN A 222 -0.41 -26.68 31.86
C GLN A 222 -0.17 -26.56 30.36
N LEU A 223 -0.42 -25.38 29.78
CA LEU A 223 -0.07 -25.08 28.39
C LEU A 223 1.44 -25.19 28.21
N ASN A 224 2.25 -24.62 29.11
CA ASN A 224 3.71 -24.69 29.02
C ASN A 224 4.25 -26.13 29.01
N ASP A 225 3.66 -27.05 29.76
CA ASP A 225 4.01 -28.49 29.70
C ASP A 225 3.79 -29.07 28.27
N VAL A 226 2.71 -28.67 27.61
CA VAL A 226 2.43 -29.04 26.20
C VAL A 226 3.46 -28.40 25.27
N LEU A 227 3.78 -27.12 25.46
CA LEU A 227 4.74 -26.39 24.63
C LEU A 227 6.17 -26.94 24.76
N LEU A 228 6.61 -27.29 25.97
CA LEU A 228 7.88 -27.98 26.24
C LEU A 228 8.00 -29.28 25.46
N LYS A 229 6.92 -30.05 25.37
CA LYS A 229 6.89 -31.29 24.58
C LYS A 229 6.85 -31.01 23.08
N ALA A 230 6.05 -30.05 22.62
CA ALA A 230 5.96 -29.67 21.21
C ALA A 230 7.31 -29.14 20.67
N CYS A 231 8.01 -28.34 21.47
CA CYS A 231 9.26 -27.67 21.11
C CYS A 231 10.53 -28.45 21.52
N ALA A 232 10.43 -29.73 21.84
CA ALA A 232 11.60 -30.53 22.23
C ALA A 232 12.64 -30.58 21.09
N THR A 233 13.92 -30.31 21.39
CA THR A 233 15.00 -30.32 20.38
C THR A 233 15.09 -31.67 19.67
N ASP A 234 14.97 -32.78 20.42
CA ASP A 234 14.88 -34.13 19.85
C ASP A 234 13.46 -34.40 19.33
N GLN A 235 13.35 -34.56 18.01
CA GLN A 235 12.10 -34.84 17.30
C GLN A 235 11.37 -36.11 17.82
N ARG A 236 12.08 -37.07 18.43
CA ARG A 236 11.46 -38.29 19.00
C ARG A 236 10.73 -38.03 20.31
N ARG A 237 11.03 -36.92 20.99
CA ARG A 237 10.39 -36.50 22.24
C ARG A 237 9.14 -35.63 22.00
N ARG A 238 8.95 -35.15 20.78
CA ARG A 238 7.76 -34.38 20.38
C ARG A 238 6.52 -35.26 20.26
N TYR A 239 5.36 -34.60 20.12
CA TYR A 239 4.11 -35.28 19.78
C TYR A 239 4.25 -36.09 18.49
N ALA A 240 3.65 -37.28 18.47
CA ALA A 240 3.71 -38.17 17.31
C ALA A 240 2.89 -37.64 16.12
N SER A 241 1.80 -36.92 16.38
CA SER A 241 0.91 -36.28 15.41
C SER A 241 0.29 -35.00 15.99
N ALA A 242 -0.31 -34.16 15.14
CA ALA A 242 -0.99 -32.94 15.56
C ALA A 242 -2.23 -33.27 16.41
N GLY A 243 -2.96 -34.35 16.08
CA GLY A 243 -4.08 -34.85 16.88
C GLY A 243 -3.69 -35.28 18.29
N ALA A 244 -2.46 -35.78 18.50
CA ALA A 244 -1.97 -36.08 19.85
C ALA A 244 -1.72 -34.82 20.69
N MET A 245 -1.29 -33.72 20.06
CA MET A 245 -1.17 -32.42 20.71
C MET A 245 -2.54 -31.79 20.96
N GLN A 246 -3.45 -31.89 19.99
CA GLN A 246 -4.84 -31.45 20.10
C GLN A 246 -5.55 -32.08 21.31
N ALA A 247 -5.38 -33.39 21.52
CA ALA A 247 -6.00 -34.11 22.63
C ALA A 247 -5.54 -33.58 24.01
N ASP A 248 -4.25 -33.28 24.16
CA ASP A 248 -3.71 -32.70 25.40
C ASP A 248 -4.25 -31.27 25.58
N LEU A 249 -4.29 -30.44 24.52
CA LEU A 249 -4.84 -29.08 24.57
C LEU A 249 -6.35 -29.08 24.89
N ALA A 250 -7.14 -29.94 24.26
CA ALA A 250 -8.57 -30.09 24.52
C ALA A 250 -8.86 -30.60 25.94
N THR A 251 -7.97 -31.43 26.50
CA THR A 251 -8.06 -31.86 27.90
C THR A 251 -7.90 -30.66 28.84
N ILE A 252 -6.95 -29.77 28.55
CA ILE A 252 -6.74 -28.55 29.33
C ILE A 252 -7.92 -27.59 29.18
N ASP A 253 -8.43 -27.39 27.95
CA ASP A 253 -9.60 -26.55 27.68
C ASP A 253 -10.86 -27.03 28.44
N ALA A 254 -11.00 -28.35 28.59
CA ALA A 254 -12.05 -28.97 29.42
C ALA A 254 -11.77 -28.90 30.94
N GLY A 255 -10.72 -28.20 31.40
CA GLY A 255 -10.37 -28.02 32.80
C GLY A 255 -9.63 -29.20 33.45
N HIS A 256 -9.12 -30.16 32.67
CA HIS A 256 -8.45 -31.36 33.16
C HIS A 256 -6.93 -31.31 32.93
N VAL A 257 -6.17 -32.08 33.70
CA VAL A 257 -4.71 -32.20 33.53
C VAL A 257 -4.41 -33.36 32.57
N PRO A 258 -3.60 -33.18 31.52
CA PRO A 258 -3.18 -34.27 30.65
C PRO A 258 -2.47 -35.39 31.43
N LYS A 259 -2.84 -36.65 31.17
CA LYS A 259 -2.22 -37.81 31.84
C LYS A 259 -0.76 -37.98 31.39
N LYS A 260 0.23 -37.75 32.28
CA LYS A 260 1.63 -38.10 32.01
C LYS A 260 1.74 -39.61 31.75
N ARG A 261 1.97 -40.01 30.49
CA ARG A 261 2.10 -41.41 30.09
C ARG A 261 3.42 -41.97 30.65
N ARG A 262 3.36 -42.62 31.81
CA ARG A 262 4.50 -43.27 32.48
C ARG A 262 4.98 -44.52 31.70
N TRP A 263 5.72 -44.32 30.61
CA TRP A 263 6.48 -45.40 29.97
C TRP A 263 7.85 -45.47 30.65
N GLY A 264 7.99 -46.31 31.69
CA GLY A 264 9.30 -46.62 32.27
C GLY A 264 9.35 -46.86 33.79
N LEU A 265 8.28 -46.62 34.55
CA LEU A 265 8.33 -46.72 36.02
C LEU A 265 7.98 -48.10 36.62
N LEU A 266 7.57 -49.07 35.81
CA LEU A 266 7.28 -50.44 36.31
C LEU A 266 8.46 -51.42 36.12
N ALA A 267 9.39 -51.16 35.20
CA ALA A 267 10.58 -52.01 35.03
C ALA A 267 11.70 -51.66 36.04
N ALA A 268 11.80 -50.40 36.46
CA ALA A 268 12.85 -49.94 37.37
C ALA A 268 12.60 -50.32 38.84
N VAL A 269 11.34 -50.51 39.25
CA VAL A 269 10.98 -50.82 40.65
C VAL A 269 11.34 -52.26 41.02
N ILE A 270 11.33 -53.19 40.06
CA ILE A 270 11.75 -54.58 40.29
C ILE A 270 13.28 -54.68 40.38
N LEU A 271 14.01 -53.82 39.67
CA LEU A 271 15.48 -53.79 39.71
C LEU A 271 16.01 -53.02 40.95
N ALA A 272 15.28 -52.01 41.42
CA ALA A 272 15.63 -51.23 42.61
C ALA A 272 15.45 -52.01 43.93
N LEU A 273 14.48 -52.94 44.00
CA LEU A 273 14.29 -53.77 45.20
C LEU A 273 15.40 -54.81 45.41
N ALA A 274 16.11 -55.22 44.34
CA ALA A 274 17.24 -56.14 44.44
C ALA A 274 18.55 -55.44 44.90
N THR A 275 18.69 -54.14 44.64
CA THR A 275 19.89 -53.36 45.00
C THR A 275 19.77 -52.67 46.36
N LEU A 276 18.55 -52.36 46.82
CA LEU A 276 18.30 -51.72 48.12
C LEU A 276 18.63 -52.64 49.31
N GLY A 277 18.41 -53.95 49.17
CA GLY A 277 18.72 -54.95 50.21
C GLY A 277 20.23 -55.10 50.49
N SER A 278 21.07 -54.84 49.49
CA SER A 278 22.53 -54.95 49.63
C SER A 278 23.19 -53.66 50.13
N TRP A 279 22.55 -52.50 49.98
CA TRP A 279 23.11 -51.20 50.36
C TRP A 279 22.83 -50.81 51.81
N MET A 280 21.69 -51.26 52.38
CA MET A 280 21.27 -50.89 53.73
C MET A 280 22.12 -51.49 54.87
N LEU A 281 23.02 -52.43 54.57
CA LEU A 281 23.86 -53.11 55.57
C LEU A 281 25.26 -52.50 55.75
N LEU A 282 25.66 -51.47 54.98
CA LEU A 282 27.06 -51.01 54.96
C LEU A 282 27.32 -49.53 55.21
N ASN A 283 26.32 -48.64 55.35
CA ASN A 283 26.59 -47.21 55.58
C ASN A 283 25.81 -46.64 56.75
N ARG A 284 26.24 -46.99 57.98
CA ARG A 284 26.03 -46.16 59.15
C ARG A 284 27.24 -45.25 59.34
N ALA A 285 27.07 -43.98 58.94
CA ALA A 285 27.68 -42.76 59.48
C ALA A 285 27.96 -41.75 58.35
N ARG A 286 27.07 -40.76 58.17
CA ARG A 286 27.46 -39.46 57.61
C ARG A 286 26.82 -38.35 58.44
N ALA A 287 27.68 -37.44 58.89
CA ALA A 287 27.35 -36.19 59.57
C ALA A 287 26.54 -35.27 58.62
N PRO A 288 25.81 -34.26 59.13
CA PRO A 288 25.08 -33.32 58.28
C PRO A 288 26.02 -32.63 57.31
N GLU A 289 25.70 -32.70 56.01
CA GLU A 289 26.44 -32.01 54.95
C GLU A 289 26.27 -30.50 55.12
N ALA A 290 27.39 -29.79 55.26
CA ALA A 290 27.40 -28.34 55.27
C ALA A 290 27.12 -27.84 53.85
N HIS A 291 25.85 -27.62 53.53
CA HIS A 291 25.40 -26.98 52.31
C HIS A 291 26.11 -25.63 52.15
N ARG A 292 26.82 -25.45 51.03
CA ARG A 292 27.54 -24.21 50.72
C ARG A 292 26.74 -23.38 49.73
N GLN A 293 26.89 -22.07 49.83
CA GLN A 293 26.37 -21.10 48.89
C GLN A 293 27.53 -20.42 48.17
N ILE A 294 27.39 -20.16 46.87
CA ILE A 294 28.35 -19.35 46.11
C ILE A 294 27.62 -18.38 45.18
N THR A 295 28.12 -17.15 45.11
CA THR A 295 27.61 -16.13 44.20
C THR A 295 28.63 -15.88 43.09
N ILE A 296 28.18 -16.05 41.85
CA ILE A 296 28.98 -15.83 40.63
C ILE A 296 28.60 -14.48 40.02
N GLN A 297 29.60 -13.66 39.76
CA GLN A 297 29.45 -12.33 39.15
C GLN A 297 30.26 -12.26 37.85
N THR A 298 29.77 -11.50 36.88
CA THR A 298 30.46 -11.28 35.60
C THR A 298 30.49 -9.80 35.24
N ASP A 299 31.44 -9.46 34.38
CA ASP A 299 31.55 -8.15 33.71
C ASP A 299 31.62 -8.39 32.19
N PRO A 300 30.60 -8.03 31.39
CA PRO A 300 29.35 -7.36 31.81
C PRO A 300 28.43 -8.26 32.66
N PRO A 301 27.48 -7.68 33.43
CA PRO A 301 26.49 -8.43 34.21
C PRO A 301 25.45 -9.12 33.30
N ASN A 302 24.60 -9.97 33.88
CA ASN A 302 23.54 -10.73 33.20
C ASN A 302 24.02 -11.82 32.22
N ALA A 303 25.27 -12.25 32.35
CA ALA A 303 25.79 -13.39 31.59
C ALA A 303 25.16 -14.70 32.10
N MET A 304 24.87 -15.62 31.18
CA MET A 304 24.41 -16.96 31.51
C MET A 304 25.56 -17.75 32.14
N VAL A 305 25.28 -18.39 33.26
CA VAL A 305 26.22 -19.22 34.01
C VAL A 305 25.61 -20.60 34.21
N ALA A 306 26.26 -21.61 33.66
CA ALA A 306 25.97 -23.01 33.93
C ALA A 306 26.99 -23.58 34.93
N LEU A 307 26.49 -24.08 36.06
CA LEU A 307 27.25 -24.78 37.08
C LEU A 307 26.75 -26.23 37.11
N ASP A 308 27.50 -27.15 36.51
CA ASP A 308 27.02 -28.49 36.12
C ASP A 308 25.66 -28.39 35.36
N ASP A 309 24.59 -28.96 35.90
CA ASP A 309 23.24 -28.98 35.30
C ASP A 309 22.38 -27.74 35.64
N HIS A 310 22.87 -26.83 36.48
CA HIS A 310 22.11 -25.66 36.93
C HIS A 310 22.48 -24.42 36.13
N ILE A 311 21.49 -23.75 35.55
CA ILE A 311 21.69 -22.55 34.73
C ILE A 311 21.02 -21.34 35.39
N LYS A 312 21.76 -20.25 35.55
CA LYS A 312 21.29 -18.95 36.09
C LYS A 312 21.97 -17.78 35.36
N HIS A 313 21.48 -16.55 35.53
CA HIS A 313 22.13 -15.32 35.03
C HIS A 313 22.81 -14.54 36.15
N THR A 314 23.96 -13.92 35.89
CA THR A 314 24.72 -13.17 36.89
C THR A 314 24.11 -11.80 37.24
N PRO A 315 24.21 -11.35 38.52
CA PRO A 315 24.78 -12.03 39.66
C PRO A 315 23.94 -13.24 40.09
N ALA A 316 24.54 -14.43 40.09
CA ALA A 316 23.86 -15.71 40.24
C ALA A 316 24.30 -16.37 41.54
N THR A 317 23.38 -16.56 42.48
CA THR A 317 23.63 -17.26 43.73
C THR A 317 23.13 -18.70 43.64
N PHE A 318 24.03 -19.65 43.89
CA PHE A 318 23.75 -21.09 43.93
C PHE A 318 23.84 -21.56 45.38
N GLU A 319 22.79 -22.24 45.85
CA GLU A 319 22.60 -22.70 47.22
C GLU A 319 22.60 -24.24 47.25
N ASP A 320 22.68 -24.83 48.44
CA ASP A 320 22.65 -26.29 48.65
C ASP A 320 23.72 -27.07 47.88
N LEU A 321 24.91 -26.49 47.70
CA LEU A 321 26.01 -27.12 46.98
C LEU A 321 26.88 -27.99 47.90
N ASP A 322 27.23 -29.18 47.42
CA ASP A 322 28.23 -30.06 48.03
C ASP A 322 29.64 -29.47 47.93
N ALA A 323 30.52 -29.79 48.89
CA ALA A 323 31.93 -29.41 48.88
C ALA A 323 32.75 -30.25 47.88
N ARG A 324 32.49 -30.08 46.57
CA ARG A 324 33.18 -30.75 45.45
C ARG A 324 33.57 -29.76 44.34
N ARG A 325 34.22 -30.26 43.29
CA ARG A 325 34.44 -29.50 42.05
C ARG A 325 33.18 -29.50 41.18
N TYR A 326 32.89 -28.33 40.63
CA TYR A 326 31.83 -28.10 39.66
C TYR A 326 32.43 -27.60 38.35
N HIS A 327 31.86 -28.04 37.23
CA HIS A 327 32.18 -27.49 35.93
C HIS A 327 31.39 -26.18 35.74
N LEU A 328 32.11 -25.09 35.51
CA LEU A 328 31.55 -23.75 35.36
C LEU A 328 31.72 -23.30 33.91
N ARG A 329 30.59 -22.95 33.28
CA ARG A 329 30.56 -22.33 31.96
C ARG A 329 29.85 -20.99 32.04
N VAL A 330 30.54 -19.93 31.64
CA VAL A 330 30.00 -18.57 31.55
C VAL A 330 29.88 -18.19 30.09
N MET A 331 28.71 -17.74 29.68
CA MET A 331 28.38 -17.39 28.31
C MET A 331 27.62 -16.05 28.28
N SER A 332 27.96 -15.17 27.35
CA SER A 332 27.19 -13.96 27.07
C SER A 332 27.20 -13.72 25.56
N PRO A 333 26.07 -13.29 24.95
CA PRO A 333 26.02 -12.99 23.53
C PRO A 333 27.11 -11.98 23.12
N GLY A 334 27.89 -12.34 22.10
CA GLY A 334 28.99 -11.50 21.60
C GLY A 334 30.30 -11.57 22.41
N TYR A 335 30.40 -12.48 23.39
CA TYR A 335 31.61 -12.69 24.19
C TYR A 335 32.14 -14.12 24.09
N ASP A 336 33.45 -14.27 24.25
CA ASP A 336 34.10 -15.58 24.32
C ASP A 336 33.65 -16.31 25.59
N PRO A 337 33.21 -17.58 25.48
CA PRO A 337 32.79 -18.35 26.64
C PRO A 337 33.99 -18.64 27.54
N ILE A 338 33.76 -18.58 28.85
CA ILE A 338 34.73 -19.01 29.86
C ILE A 338 34.29 -20.38 30.36
N GLU A 339 35.15 -21.38 30.22
CA GLU A 339 34.99 -22.71 30.81
C GLU A 339 36.09 -22.93 31.84
N THR A 340 35.71 -23.20 33.09
CA THR A 340 36.65 -23.45 34.19
C THR A 340 36.04 -24.43 35.20
N ASN A 341 36.81 -24.81 36.21
CA ASN A 341 36.30 -25.62 37.33
C ASN A 341 36.32 -24.78 38.61
N LEU A 342 35.24 -24.85 39.38
CA LEU A 342 35.08 -24.17 40.66
C LEU A 342 35.20 -25.21 41.78
N ASP A 343 36.26 -25.13 42.59
CA ASP A 343 36.51 -26.10 43.67
C ASP A 343 35.96 -25.60 45.01
N LEU A 344 34.68 -25.91 45.25
CA LEU A 344 33.98 -25.50 46.46
C LEU A 344 34.47 -26.22 47.72
N SER A 345 35.40 -27.17 47.63
CA SER A 345 36.07 -27.72 48.82
C SER A 345 37.08 -26.73 49.42
N ARG A 346 37.68 -25.87 48.59
CA ARG A 346 38.76 -24.94 48.94
C ARG A 346 38.34 -23.48 48.91
N GLU A 347 37.50 -23.10 47.96
CA GLU A 347 37.14 -21.71 47.71
C GLU A 347 35.90 -21.30 48.50
N LYS A 348 35.95 -20.13 49.15
CA LYS A 348 34.82 -19.55 49.92
C LYS A 348 33.98 -18.55 49.12
N ALA A 349 34.49 -18.08 47.98
CA ALA A 349 33.83 -17.12 47.09
C ALA A 349 34.38 -17.26 45.66
N ALA A 350 33.53 -17.02 44.66
CA ALA A 350 33.92 -17.06 43.26
C ALA A 350 34.54 -15.71 42.83
N PRO A 351 35.55 -15.71 41.93
CA PRO A 351 36.04 -14.48 41.34
C PRO A 351 35.00 -13.85 40.41
N VAL A 352 35.15 -12.55 40.12
CA VAL A 352 34.37 -11.88 39.07
C VAL A 352 34.91 -12.28 37.70
N PHE A 353 34.08 -12.89 36.85
CA PHE A 353 34.46 -13.35 35.52
C PHE A 353 34.31 -12.22 34.49
N ARG A 354 35.43 -11.64 34.05
CA ARG A 354 35.45 -10.59 33.02
C ARG A 354 35.49 -11.22 31.63
N LEU A 355 34.40 -11.07 30.88
CA LEU A 355 34.25 -11.65 29.55
C LEU A 355 34.97 -10.80 28.49
N ARG A 356 35.60 -11.44 27.51
CA ARG A 356 36.21 -10.77 26.36
C ARG A 356 35.26 -10.82 25.17
N ARG A 357 35.04 -9.71 24.48
CA ARG A 357 34.22 -9.73 23.26
C ARG A 357 34.85 -10.66 22.22
N SER A 358 34.03 -11.55 21.67
CA SER A 358 34.44 -12.39 20.55
C SER A 358 34.75 -11.51 19.34
N ARG A 359 35.65 -11.97 18.47
CA ARG A 359 36.04 -11.24 17.26
C ARG A 359 35.94 -12.08 16.00
N GLY A 360 35.67 -11.42 14.89
CA GLY A 360 35.60 -11.98 13.55
C GLY A 360 36.22 -11.02 12.52
N ALA A 361 35.90 -11.26 11.26
CA ALA A 361 36.32 -10.41 10.14
C ALA A 361 35.14 -10.12 9.21
N MET A 362 35.29 -9.09 8.39
CA MET A 362 34.38 -8.77 7.31
C MET A 362 35.17 -8.49 6.03
N GLU A 363 34.69 -8.99 4.91
CA GLU A 363 35.23 -8.72 3.59
C GLU A 363 34.14 -7.98 2.80
N VAL A 364 34.44 -6.74 2.41
CA VAL A 364 33.55 -5.90 1.61
C VAL A 364 34.09 -5.86 0.19
N THR A 365 33.29 -6.30 -0.77
CA THR A 365 33.59 -6.29 -2.21
C THR A 365 32.57 -5.43 -2.95
N ALA A 366 32.92 -5.01 -4.17
CA ALA A 366 32.02 -4.28 -5.05
C ALA A 366 32.31 -4.62 -6.51
N SER A 367 31.30 -4.49 -7.36
CA SER A 367 31.45 -4.64 -8.81
C SER A 367 32.42 -3.61 -9.41
N GLU A 368 32.52 -2.43 -8.79
CA GLU A 368 33.46 -1.37 -9.14
C GLU A 368 34.57 -1.25 -8.08
N PRO A 369 35.85 -1.51 -8.43
CA PRO A 369 36.97 -1.29 -7.52
C PRO A 369 37.07 0.19 -7.12
N GLY A 370 37.33 0.46 -5.84
CA GLY A 370 37.49 1.80 -5.29
C GLY A 370 36.21 2.41 -4.69
N LEU A 371 35.08 1.70 -4.73
CA LEU A 371 33.80 2.16 -4.15
C LEU A 371 33.95 2.45 -2.65
N GLN A 372 33.61 3.69 -2.27
CA GLN A 372 33.66 4.13 -0.88
C GLN A 372 32.50 3.54 -0.08
N PHE A 373 32.83 3.00 1.09
CA PHE A 373 31.85 2.51 2.05
C PHE A 373 32.18 2.96 3.47
N THR A 374 31.15 3.02 4.29
CA THR A 374 31.24 3.20 5.74
C THR A 374 30.67 1.98 6.44
N LEU A 375 31.21 1.67 7.59
CA LEU A 375 30.78 0.56 8.43
C LEU A 375 30.64 1.08 9.87
N ARG A 376 29.49 0.79 10.49
CA ARG A 376 29.19 1.18 11.87
C ARG A 376 28.60 0.00 12.63
N SER A 377 29.11 -0.30 13.83
CA SER A 377 28.47 -1.31 14.69
C SER A 377 27.15 -0.79 15.24
N GLU A 378 26.21 -1.69 15.50
CA GLU A 378 24.88 -1.37 16.07
C GLU A 378 24.97 -0.63 17.41
N ASP A 379 25.95 -0.98 18.25
CA ASP A 379 26.24 -0.30 19.52
C ASP A 379 27.00 1.04 19.35
N GLY A 380 27.29 1.43 18.11
CA GLY A 380 27.99 2.67 17.77
C GLY A 380 29.47 2.74 18.17
N THR A 381 30.02 1.67 18.76
CA THR A 381 31.39 1.65 19.30
C THR A 381 32.47 1.52 18.23
N VAL A 382 32.12 0.94 17.08
CA VAL A 382 33.02 0.75 15.94
C VAL A 382 32.51 1.56 14.76
N SER A 383 33.37 2.42 14.23
CA SER A 383 33.16 3.11 12.96
C SER A 383 34.42 2.99 12.11
N ARG A 384 34.24 2.62 10.84
CA ARG A 384 35.30 2.46 9.85
C ARG A 384 34.83 3.01 8.50
N GLN A 385 35.76 3.48 7.69
CA GLN A 385 35.51 3.84 6.30
C GLN A 385 36.61 3.21 5.44
N GLY A 386 36.28 2.86 4.21
CA GLY A 386 37.20 2.19 3.31
C GLY A 386 36.73 2.19 1.87
N ALA A 387 37.57 1.62 0.99
CA ALA A 387 37.27 1.45 -0.41
C ALA A 387 37.27 -0.04 -0.76
N ALA A 388 36.23 -0.54 -1.41
CA ALA A 388 36.13 -1.95 -1.80
C ALA A 388 37.10 -2.29 -2.97
N PRO A 389 37.70 -3.50 -3.03
CA PRO A 389 37.59 -4.56 -2.05
C PRO A 389 38.46 -4.31 -0.81
N MET A 390 37.92 -4.51 0.39
CA MET A 390 38.63 -4.36 1.65
C MET A 390 38.27 -5.48 2.62
N LYS A 391 39.29 -6.06 3.26
CA LYS A 391 39.11 -7.01 4.36
C LYS A 391 39.40 -6.33 5.70
N LEU A 392 38.38 -6.22 6.53
CA LEU A 392 38.44 -5.72 7.90
C LEU A 392 38.59 -6.90 8.85
N THR A 393 39.72 -6.98 9.54
CA THR A 393 39.99 -8.00 10.55
C THR A 393 39.73 -7.44 11.95
N ASP A 394 39.63 -8.34 12.94
CA ASP A 394 39.58 -8.00 14.36
C ASP A 394 38.32 -7.20 14.78
N LEU A 395 37.20 -7.42 14.09
CA LEU A 395 35.91 -6.79 14.40
C LEU A 395 35.23 -7.52 15.57
N PRO A 396 34.73 -6.81 16.60
CA PRO A 396 33.81 -7.39 17.57
C PRO A 396 32.66 -8.14 16.89
N THR A 397 32.23 -9.26 17.45
CA THR A 397 31.03 -9.93 16.94
C THR A 397 29.79 -9.09 17.18
N GLY A 398 28.85 -9.11 16.23
CA GLY A 398 27.63 -8.32 16.29
C GLY A 398 27.21 -7.81 14.92
N LYS A 399 26.14 -7.02 14.89
CA LYS A 399 25.60 -6.43 13.65
C LYS A 399 26.32 -5.14 13.30
N TYR A 400 26.58 -4.99 12.01
CA TYR A 400 27.21 -3.83 11.42
C TYR A 400 26.36 -3.28 10.29
N GLU A 401 26.01 -2.01 10.37
CA GLU A 401 25.45 -1.28 9.23
C GLU A 401 26.60 -0.93 8.27
N VAL A 402 26.50 -1.41 7.02
CA VAL A 402 27.46 -1.14 5.95
C VAL A 402 26.76 -0.32 4.89
N ASN A 403 27.29 0.85 4.58
CA ASN A 403 26.70 1.80 3.66
C ASN A 403 27.70 2.15 2.55
N ALA A 404 27.33 1.92 1.29
CA ALA A 404 28.13 2.31 0.13
C ALA A 404 27.42 3.38 -0.70
N LYS A 405 28.20 4.36 -1.20
CA LYS A 405 27.68 5.49 -1.97
C LYS A 405 28.35 5.64 -3.33
N ARG A 406 27.55 5.90 -4.37
CA ARG A 406 27.99 6.24 -5.72
C ARG A 406 27.17 7.43 -6.25
N GLY A 407 27.73 8.65 -6.20
CA GLY A 407 26.96 9.87 -6.49
C GLY A 407 25.78 10.02 -5.52
N ASP A 408 24.57 10.17 -6.05
CA ASP A 408 23.31 10.21 -5.26
C ASP A 408 22.80 8.82 -4.85
N TRP A 409 23.49 7.75 -5.22
CA TRP A 409 23.03 6.37 -5.02
C TRP A 409 23.59 5.85 -3.70
N GLU A 410 22.71 5.33 -2.84
CA GLU A 410 23.07 4.83 -1.51
C GLU A 410 22.53 3.41 -1.32
N LEU A 411 23.41 2.47 -0.97
CA LEU A 411 23.05 1.11 -0.59
C LEU A 411 23.43 0.88 0.87
N ARG A 412 22.41 0.61 1.70
CA ARG A 412 22.57 0.22 3.10
C ARG A 412 22.27 -1.26 3.26
N ASP A 413 23.07 -1.94 4.06
CA ASP A 413 22.80 -3.31 4.48
C ASP A 413 23.31 -3.55 5.91
N VAL A 414 22.79 -4.60 6.57
CA VAL A 414 23.23 -5.02 7.90
C VAL A 414 23.90 -6.38 7.80
N VAL A 415 25.17 -6.43 8.20
CA VAL A 415 25.99 -7.64 8.15
C VAL A 415 26.34 -8.06 9.56
N GLU A 416 26.08 -9.32 9.90
CA GLU A 416 26.44 -9.89 11.19
C GLU A 416 27.82 -10.54 11.14
N VAL A 417 28.72 -10.11 12.03
CA VAL A 417 30.05 -10.69 12.19
C VAL A 417 30.02 -11.73 13.31
N GLN A 418 30.37 -12.98 12.98
CA GLN A 418 30.45 -14.09 13.92
C GLN A 418 31.88 -14.44 14.31
N ARG A 419 32.04 -15.10 15.46
CA ARG A 419 33.35 -15.46 16.04
C ARG A 419 34.15 -16.32 15.06
N GLY A 420 35.38 -15.89 14.76
CA GLY A 420 36.32 -16.64 13.92
C GLY A 420 35.91 -16.78 12.45
N GLN A 421 34.78 -16.18 12.03
CA GLN A 421 34.33 -16.20 10.63
C GLN A 421 34.66 -14.90 9.91
N THR A 422 34.68 -14.95 8.57
CA THR A 422 34.72 -13.76 7.72
C THR A 422 33.36 -13.57 7.09
N ALA A 423 32.59 -12.59 7.56
CA ALA A 423 31.36 -12.18 6.91
C ALA A 423 31.68 -11.54 5.55
N ARG A 424 30.92 -11.83 4.50
CA ARG A 424 31.14 -11.28 3.16
C ARG A 424 29.99 -10.38 2.77
N LYS A 425 30.30 -9.18 2.28
CA LYS A 425 29.33 -8.24 1.74
C LYS A 425 29.76 -7.76 0.38
N GLU A 426 28.95 -8.04 -0.62
CA GLU A 426 29.14 -7.52 -1.97
C GLU A 426 28.14 -6.39 -2.25
N PHE A 427 28.64 -5.29 -2.81
CA PHE A 427 27.83 -4.18 -3.33
C PHE A 427 27.78 -4.25 -4.86
N VAL A 428 26.56 -4.40 -5.40
CA VAL A 428 26.30 -4.36 -6.84
C VAL A 428 25.33 -3.22 -7.11
N PHE A 429 25.78 -2.16 -7.78
CA PHE A 429 24.92 -1.08 -8.25
C PHE A 429 24.32 -1.46 -9.60
N ALA A 430 23.30 -2.31 -9.57
CA ALA A 430 22.52 -2.61 -10.75
C ALA A 430 21.71 -1.38 -11.17
N SER A 431 21.76 -1.04 -12.46
CA SER A 431 20.95 -0.01 -13.09
C SER A 431 19.99 -0.62 -14.12
N GLY A 432 18.84 0.02 -14.29
CA GLY A 432 17.91 -0.22 -15.39
C GLY A 432 17.82 1.02 -16.27
N THR A 433 17.57 0.81 -17.55
CA THR A 433 17.25 1.91 -18.48
C THR A 433 15.75 2.13 -18.46
N LEU A 434 15.33 3.39 -18.30
CA LEU A 434 13.93 3.80 -18.24
C LEU A 434 13.65 4.82 -19.35
N ASP A 435 12.82 4.42 -20.30
CA ASP A 435 12.24 5.27 -21.33
C ASP A 435 10.90 5.83 -20.82
N VAL A 436 10.76 7.15 -20.83
CA VAL A 436 9.54 7.84 -20.39
C VAL A 436 8.97 8.65 -21.54
N THR A 437 7.69 8.47 -21.83
CA THR A 437 6.94 9.20 -22.86
C THR A 437 5.72 9.89 -22.26
N SER A 438 5.20 10.92 -22.94
CA SER A 438 3.92 11.54 -22.59
C SER A 438 3.10 11.87 -23.83
N GLU A 439 1.78 11.81 -23.67
CA GLU A 439 0.79 12.25 -24.65
C GLU A 439 -0.22 13.21 -24.00
N PRO A 440 -0.25 14.50 -24.39
CA PRO A 440 0.65 15.17 -25.32
C PRO A 440 2.12 15.20 -24.84
N ALA A 441 3.06 15.30 -25.78
CA ALA A 441 4.49 15.32 -25.49
C ALA A 441 4.92 16.60 -24.75
N GLY A 442 6.08 16.54 -24.08
CA GLY A 442 6.68 17.68 -23.38
C GLY A 442 6.34 17.78 -21.89
N ALA A 443 5.76 16.75 -21.27
CA ALA A 443 5.57 16.73 -19.82
C ALA A 443 6.92 16.71 -19.07
N GLU A 444 7.04 17.51 -18.02
CA GLU A 444 8.18 17.52 -17.09
C GLU A 444 8.16 16.23 -16.26
N ILE A 445 9.26 15.47 -16.26
CA ILE A 445 9.38 14.17 -15.61
C ILE A 445 10.28 14.29 -14.38
N PHE A 446 9.76 13.81 -13.25
CA PHE A 446 10.47 13.70 -11.99
C PHE A 446 10.60 12.22 -11.62
N ILE A 447 11.80 11.78 -11.26
CA ILE A 447 12.06 10.42 -10.74
C ILE A 447 12.56 10.56 -9.30
N ASP A 448 11.85 9.98 -8.34
CA ASP A 448 12.11 10.11 -6.89
C ASP A 448 12.29 11.57 -6.46
N ASN A 449 11.40 12.44 -6.94
CA ASN A 449 11.41 13.90 -6.72
C ASN A 449 12.56 14.67 -7.38
N VAL A 450 13.43 14.02 -8.14
CA VAL A 450 14.50 14.68 -8.91
C VAL A 450 14.01 14.96 -10.33
N ASP A 451 14.11 16.22 -10.77
CA ASP A 451 13.81 16.62 -12.15
C ASP A 451 14.78 15.95 -13.13
N ARG A 452 14.24 15.29 -14.16
CA ARG A 452 14.98 14.61 -15.22
C ARG A 452 14.76 15.24 -16.60
N GLY A 453 14.01 16.32 -16.69
CA GLY A 453 13.68 17.02 -17.94
C GLY A 453 12.33 16.62 -18.54
N ALA A 454 12.10 17.00 -19.79
CA ALA A 454 10.83 16.79 -20.47
C ALA A 454 10.78 15.48 -21.27
N ALA A 455 9.61 14.84 -21.36
CA ALA A 455 9.40 13.64 -22.17
C ALA A 455 9.23 13.97 -23.67
N PRO A 456 9.66 13.09 -24.60
CA PRO A 456 10.27 11.79 -24.34
C PRO A 456 11.71 11.90 -23.82
N MET A 457 12.06 11.07 -22.85
CA MET A 457 13.41 11.02 -22.28
C MET A 457 13.80 9.59 -21.90
N GLN A 458 15.11 9.35 -21.84
CA GLN A 458 15.69 8.10 -21.36
C GLN A 458 16.61 8.41 -20.17
N ALA A 459 16.48 7.66 -19.08
CA ALA A 459 17.38 7.77 -17.93
C ALA A 459 17.86 6.40 -17.47
N GLU A 460 19.09 6.37 -16.98
CA GLU A 460 19.63 5.24 -16.26
C GLU A 460 19.46 5.47 -14.76
N VAL A 461 18.78 4.54 -14.10
CA VAL A 461 18.33 4.66 -12.72
C VAL A 461 18.53 3.34 -11.98
N PRO A 462 18.69 3.36 -10.64
CA PRO A 462 18.92 2.15 -9.87
C PRO A 462 17.86 1.06 -10.12
N ALA A 463 18.25 -0.21 -10.11
CA ALA A 463 17.32 -1.33 -10.24
C ALA A 463 16.50 -1.53 -8.94
N ARG A 464 15.52 -0.66 -8.71
CA ARG A 464 14.56 -0.74 -7.59
C ARG A 464 13.22 -0.12 -8.00
N LEU A 465 12.31 -0.03 -7.03
CA LEU A 465 11.09 0.75 -7.18
C LEU A 465 11.41 2.25 -7.21
N HIS A 466 10.91 2.93 -8.22
CA HIS A 466 10.97 4.38 -8.39
C HIS A 466 9.58 4.97 -8.47
N GLU A 467 9.38 6.13 -7.86
CA GLU A 467 8.18 6.94 -8.06
C GLU A 467 8.46 7.95 -9.18
N LEU A 468 7.64 7.90 -10.23
CA LEU A 468 7.67 8.86 -11.32
C LEU A 468 6.50 9.81 -11.17
N ARG A 469 6.76 11.09 -11.40
CA ARG A 469 5.73 12.11 -11.51
C ARG A 469 5.89 12.83 -12.83
N ALA A 470 4.78 13.08 -13.52
CA ALA A 470 4.75 13.82 -14.76
C ALA A 470 3.84 15.03 -14.61
N ARG A 471 4.36 16.21 -14.96
CA ARG A 471 3.64 17.48 -14.92
C ARG A 471 3.53 18.08 -16.31
N LEU A 472 2.31 18.43 -16.71
CA LEU A 472 2.05 19.12 -17.97
C LEU A 472 1.10 20.29 -17.73
N SER A 473 1.45 21.48 -18.23
CA SER A 473 0.73 22.72 -17.95
C SER A 473 -0.73 22.68 -18.43
N GLY A 474 -1.66 22.77 -17.49
CA GLY A 474 -3.11 22.69 -17.71
C GLY A 474 -3.74 21.38 -17.23
N TRP A 475 -2.95 20.32 -16.99
CA TRP A 475 -3.46 19.04 -16.50
C TRP A 475 -3.04 18.78 -15.04
N PRO A 476 -3.81 17.96 -14.31
CA PRO A 476 -3.38 17.41 -13.03
C PRO A 476 -2.07 16.62 -13.18
N GLU A 477 -1.21 16.72 -12.16
CA GLU A 477 0.01 15.90 -12.06
C GLU A 477 -0.35 14.40 -12.08
N GLN A 478 0.37 13.62 -12.88
CA GLN A 478 0.24 12.16 -12.89
C GLN A 478 1.39 11.53 -12.11
N ARG A 479 1.10 10.40 -11.45
CA ARG A 479 2.09 9.63 -10.71
C ARG A 479 1.97 8.15 -11.04
N CYS A 480 3.10 7.47 -11.10
CA CYS A 480 3.14 6.02 -11.16
C CYS A 480 4.40 5.50 -10.47
N SER A 481 4.42 4.23 -10.10
CA SER A 481 5.63 3.57 -9.63
C SER A 481 6.09 2.54 -10.65
N VAL A 482 7.39 2.52 -10.93
CA VAL A 482 8.01 1.52 -11.82
C VAL A 482 9.08 0.76 -11.05
N SER A 483 9.03 -0.56 -11.11
CA SER A 483 10.07 -1.41 -10.54
C SER A 483 11.06 -1.76 -11.64
N LEU A 484 12.28 -1.24 -11.56
CA LEU A 484 13.31 -1.49 -12.55
C LEU A 484 14.10 -2.74 -12.20
N ALA A 485 14.20 -3.68 -13.14
CA ALA A 485 15.12 -4.80 -13.05
C ALA A 485 16.50 -4.43 -13.61
N PRO A 486 17.59 -5.04 -13.10
CA PRO A 486 18.94 -4.84 -13.64
C PRO A 486 19.01 -5.13 -15.14
N HIS A 487 19.66 -4.25 -15.90
CA HIS A 487 19.97 -4.44 -17.33
C HIS A 487 18.74 -4.65 -18.24
N GLN A 488 17.54 -4.27 -17.79
CA GLN A 488 16.32 -4.33 -18.59
C GLN A 488 15.91 -2.92 -19.03
N ALA A 489 15.51 -2.79 -20.30
CA ALA A 489 14.82 -1.59 -20.78
C ALA A 489 13.37 -1.61 -20.28
N ASN A 490 12.98 -0.55 -19.59
CA ASN A 490 11.64 -0.34 -19.06
C ASN A 490 11.04 0.89 -19.71
N SER A 491 9.74 0.87 -19.99
CA SER A 491 9.04 1.99 -20.61
C SER A 491 7.84 2.42 -19.78
N VAL A 492 7.71 3.71 -19.52
CA VAL A 492 6.54 4.32 -18.88
C VAL A 492 5.94 5.36 -19.83
N SER A 493 4.62 5.40 -19.91
CA SER A 493 3.89 6.38 -20.72
C SER A 493 2.82 7.07 -19.90
N PHE A 494 2.81 8.41 -19.92
CA PHE A 494 1.83 9.25 -19.26
C PHE A 494 0.82 9.79 -20.28
N VAL A 495 -0.47 9.72 -19.97
CA VAL A 495 -1.54 10.16 -20.89
C VAL A 495 -2.41 11.22 -20.23
N PHE A 496 -2.26 12.46 -20.67
CA PHE A 496 -2.96 13.64 -20.17
C PHE A 496 -4.24 13.88 -20.99
N ARG A 497 -5.37 13.41 -20.47
CA ARG A 497 -6.64 13.45 -21.21
C ARG A 497 -7.24 14.86 -21.27
N ASN A 498 -7.71 15.25 -22.45
CA ASN A 498 -8.44 16.50 -22.70
C ASN A 498 -9.85 16.49 -22.10
N GLY A 499 -10.46 17.67 -22.01
CA GLY A 499 -11.90 17.83 -21.80
C GLY A 499 -12.61 18.08 -23.13
N SER A 500 -13.93 18.23 -23.09
CA SER A 500 -14.73 18.61 -24.26
C SER A 500 -15.61 19.82 -23.95
N VAL A 501 -16.01 20.55 -24.97
CA VAL A 501 -16.89 21.72 -24.83
C VAL A 501 -18.11 21.55 -25.72
N LYS A 502 -19.31 21.72 -25.15
CA LYS A 502 -20.56 21.82 -25.90
C LYS A 502 -21.05 23.26 -25.88
N ILE A 503 -21.18 23.86 -27.06
CA ILE A 503 -21.55 25.26 -27.25
C ILE A 503 -22.95 25.32 -27.86
N THR A 504 -23.83 26.12 -27.27
CA THR A 504 -25.21 26.32 -27.74
C THR A 504 -25.55 27.81 -27.80
N SER A 505 -26.48 28.19 -28.69
CA SER A 505 -26.96 29.58 -28.77
C SER A 505 -28.48 29.66 -28.92
N ALA A 506 -29.03 30.80 -28.56
CA ALA A 506 -30.43 31.15 -28.80
C ALA A 506 -30.52 32.49 -29.56
N PRO A 507 -30.97 32.51 -30.83
CA PRO A 507 -31.37 31.34 -31.65
C PRO A 507 -30.19 30.41 -31.97
N GLY A 508 -30.49 29.17 -32.34
CA GLY A 508 -29.48 28.20 -32.79
C GLY A 508 -28.95 28.51 -34.20
N GLY A 509 -27.87 27.83 -34.61
CA GLY A 509 -27.24 28.01 -35.93
C GLY A 509 -26.22 29.15 -36.00
N ALA A 510 -25.75 29.66 -34.86
CA ALA A 510 -24.70 30.67 -34.84
C ALA A 510 -23.34 30.03 -35.18
N THR A 511 -22.57 30.69 -36.05
CA THR A 511 -21.19 30.30 -36.36
C THR A 511 -20.31 30.50 -35.13
N VAL A 512 -19.57 29.47 -34.75
CA VAL A 512 -18.61 29.47 -33.65
C VAL A 512 -17.21 29.68 -34.20
N LEU A 513 -16.48 30.65 -33.66
CA LEU A 513 -15.09 30.93 -34.01
C LEU A 513 -14.17 30.82 -32.79
N SER A 514 -12.95 30.35 -33.02
CA SER A 514 -11.84 30.40 -32.06
C SER A 514 -10.64 31.03 -32.74
N GLU A 515 -10.10 32.10 -32.14
CA GLU A 515 -8.97 32.88 -32.70
C GLU A 515 -9.18 33.30 -34.17
N GLY A 516 -10.43 33.62 -34.54
CA GLY A 516 -10.81 34.02 -35.90
C GLY A 516 -11.03 32.87 -36.89
N ARG A 517 -10.77 31.61 -36.50
CA ARG A 517 -11.05 30.42 -37.31
C ARG A 517 -12.44 29.88 -37.00
N GLU A 518 -13.22 29.63 -38.05
CA GLU A 518 -14.53 28.97 -37.95
C GLU A 518 -14.37 27.49 -37.56
N LEU A 519 -15.10 27.08 -36.51
CA LEU A 519 -15.11 25.71 -35.99
C LEU A 519 -16.39 24.95 -36.36
N GLY A 520 -17.49 25.65 -36.64
CA GLY A 520 -18.79 25.06 -36.97
C GLY A 520 -19.95 25.95 -36.53
N GLN A 521 -21.16 25.39 -36.42
CA GLN A 521 -22.37 26.10 -36.00
C GLN A 521 -22.99 25.50 -34.74
N THR A 522 -23.69 26.30 -33.94
CA THR A 522 -24.37 25.83 -32.74
C THR A 522 -25.64 25.00 -33.05
N PRO A 523 -25.92 23.91 -32.30
CA PRO A 523 -25.10 23.35 -31.22
C PRO A 523 -23.84 22.64 -31.75
N LEU A 524 -22.67 22.98 -31.18
CA LEU A 524 -21.36 22.43 -31.56
C LEU A 524 -20.72 21.69 -30.38
N ILE A 525 -20.13 20.53 -30.62
CA ILE A 525 -19.30 19.80 -29.63
C ILE A 525 -17.86 19.77 -30.14
N ILE A 526 -16.92 20.15 -29.28
CA ILE A 526 -15.47 20.08 -29.52
C ILE A 526 -14.91 19.06 -28.53
N GLU A 527 -14.45 17.91 -29.02
CA GLU A 527 -14.13 16.74 -28.17
C GLU A 527 -12.77 16.80 -27.48
N GLU A 528 -11.77 17.44 -28.10
CA GLU A 528 -10.39 17.50 -27.60
C GLU A 528 -9.97 18.93 -27.29
N VAL A 529 -10.43 19.43 -26.15
CA VAL A 529 -10.10 20.78 -25.66
C VAL A 529 -9.13 20.68 -24.50
N LYS A 530 -8.00 21.39 -24.63
CA LYS A 530 -7.01 21.54 -23.56
C LYS A 530 -7.71 22.09 -22.30
N PRO A 531 -7.53 21.47 -21.12
CA PRO A 531 -8.10 21.99 -19.90
C PRO A 531 -7.59 23.40 -19.55
N GLY A 532 -8.47 24.19 -18.96
CA GLY A 532 -8.26 25.61 -18.64
C GLY A 532 -9.28 26.55 -19.28
N ALA A 533 -9.01 27.85 -19.17
CA ALA A 533 -9.90 28.90 -19.64
C ALA A 533 -10.02 28.89 -21.17
N VAL A 534 -11.25 28.90 -21.67
CA VAL A 534 -11.57 28.96 -23.09
C VAL A 534 -12.49 30.13 -23.40
N ARG A 535 -12.37 30.66 -24.62
CA ARG A 535 -13.22 31.72 -25.17
C ARG A 535 -13.55 31.42 -26.62
N TYR A 536 -14.84 31.50 -26.97
CA TYR A 536 -15.31 31.36 -28.35
C TYR A 536 -16.19 32.54 -28.73
N GLU A 537 -16.08 33.00 -29.97
CA GLU A 537 -16.94 34.02 -30.56
C GLU A 537 -18.13 33.35 -31.27
N LEU A 538 -19.31 33.93 -31.11
CA LEU A 538 -20.55 33.52 -31.78
C LEU A 538 -21.01 34.61 -32.73
N ARG A 539 -21.22 34.26 -33.99
CA ARG A 539 -21.76 35.15 -35.02
C ARG A 539 -23.02 34.58 -35.63
N ALA A 540 -24.05 35.42 -35.76
CA ALA A 540 -25.27 35.08 -36.50
C ALA A 540 -25.77 36.31 -37.25
N SER A 541 -26.31 36.10 -38.46
CA SER A 541 -26.85 37.19 -39.28
C SER A 541 -28.00 37.91 -38.58
N GLY A 542 -27.95 39.24 -38.52
CA GLY A 542 -28.94 40.06 -37.80
C GLY A 542 -28.76 40.10 -36.27
N TYR A 543 -27.66 39.57 -35.74
CA TYR A 543 -27.32 39.59 -34.32
C TYR A 543 -25.94 40.21 -34.08
N LYS A 544 -25.77 40.81 -32.90
CA LYS A 544 -24.46 41.29 -32.43
C LYS A 544 -23.55 40.09 -32.17
N ALA A 545 -22.26 40.25 -32.44
CA ALA A 545 -21.26 39.26 -32.08
C ALA A 545 -21.26 39.07 -30.55
N ALA A 546 -21.28 37.83 -30.10
CA ALA A 546 -21.26 37.48 -28.68
C ALA A 546 -20.06 36.58 -28.38
N PHE A 547 -19.73 36.44 -27.10
CA PHE A 547 -18.66 35.55 -26.66
C PHE A 547 -19.18 34.62 -25.57
N VAL A 548 -18.71 33.37 -25.60
CA VAL A 548 -18.84 32.43 -24.48
C VAL A 548 -17.47 32.14 -23.90
N THR A 549 -17.40 32.08 -22.58
CA THR A 549 -16.20 31.75 -21.83
C THR A 549 -16.50 30.70 -20.78
N GLY A 550 -15.53 29.84 -20.46
CA GLY A 550 -15.64 28.92 -19.34
C GLY A 550 -14.32 28.22 -19.04
N GLU A 551 -14.33 27.39 -18.02
CA GLU A 551 -13.21 26.53 -17.63
C GLU A 551 -13.46 25.10 -18.11
N VAL A 552 -12.47 24.53 -18.80
CA VAL A 552 -12.49 23.13 -19.25
C VAL A 552 -11.76 22.27 -18.24
N GLU A 553 -12.46 21.26 -17.72
CA GLU A 553 -11.87 20.25 -16.84
C GLU A 553 -11.48 18.99 -17.64
N PRO A 554 -10.38 18.30 -17.27
CA PRO A 554 -10.00 17.04 -17.91
C PRO A 554 -11.12 16.00 -17.85
N GLN A 555 -11.33 15.27 -18.95
CA GLN A 555 -12.32 14.18 -19.07
C GLN A 555 -13.80 14.57 -18.82
N ARG A 556 -14.11 15.87 -18.70
CA ARG A 556 -15.48 16.36 -18.53
C ARG A 556 -15.93 17.15 -19.75
N GLN A 557 -17.25 17.24 -19.93
CA GLN A 557 -17.87 18.11 -20.92
C GLN A 557 -18.32 19.41 -20.25
N THR A 558 -17.71 20.52 -20.65
CA THR A 558 -18.12 21.87 -20.24
C THR A 558 -19.24 22.37 -21.15
N PHE A 559 -20.33 22.86 -20.57
CA PHE A 559 -21.48 23.38 -21.32
C PHE A 559 -21.44 24.91 -21.35
N LEU A 560 -21.36 25.47 -22.55
CA LEU A 560 -21.39 26.91 -22.79
C LEU A 560 -22.66 27.27 -23.56
N ALA A 561 -23.39 28.27 -23.08
CA ALA A 561 -24.64 28.70 -23.69
C ALA A 561 -24.71 30.22 -23.69
N GLN A 562 -25.18 30.81 -24.80
CA GLN A 562 -25.37 32.25 -24.92
C GLN A 562 -26.63 32.59 -25.71
N ARG A 563 -27.41 33.53 -25.19
CA ARG A 563 -28.48 34.17 -25.95
C ARG A 563 -27.90 35.33 -26.75
N LEU A 564 -28.19 35.37 -28.04
CA LEU A 564 -27.70 36.42 -28.93
C LEU A 564 -28.64 37.62 -28.91
N GLU A 565 -28.05 38.81 -28.89
CA GLU A 565 -28.78 40.08 -28.97
C GLU A 565 -28.95 40.47 -30.43
N ARG A 566 -30.17 40.85 -30.82
CA ARG A 566 -30.44 41.30 -32.19
C ARG A 566 -29.73 42.62 -32.46
N THR A 567 -29.20 42.75 -33.67
CA THR A 567 -28.78 44.05 -34.18
C THR A 567 -30.04 44.85 -34.51
N LEU A 568 -30.16 46.05 -33.94
CA LEU A 568 -31.29 46.94 -34.18
C LEU A 568 -30.95 47.95 -35.28
N GLY A 569 -31.96 48.33 -36.05
CA GLY A 569 -31.85 49.29 -37.12
C GLY A 569 -31.04 48.80 -38.33
N PRO A 570 -30.73 49.71 -39.25
CA PRO A 570 -29.99 49.39 -40.47
C PRO A 570 -28.53 49.03 -40.17
N ALA A 571 -28.02 47.97 -40.80
CA ALA A 571 -26.58 47.71 -40.85
C ALA A 571 -25.86 48.82 -41.66
N PRO A 572 -24.62 49.18 -41.33
CA PRO A 572 -23.86 50.18 -42.10
C PRO A 572 -23.81 49.84 -43.59
N GLY A 573 -24.17 50.79 -44.46
CA GLY A 573 -24.13 50.60 -45.91
C GLY A 573 -25.24 49.72 -46.51
N GLU A 574 -26.22 49.28 -45.72
CA GLU A 574 -27.35 48.46 -46.22
C GLU A 574 -28.66 49.26 -46.32
N PRO A 575 -29.53 48.94 -47.29
CA PRO A 575 -30.88 49.49 -47.36
C PRO A 575 -31.72 48.98 -46.19
N TRP A 576 -32.76 49.73 -45.84
CA TRP A 576 -33.58 49.40 -44.68
C TRP A 576 -35.02 49.80 -44.87
N THR A 577 -35.93 49.04 -44.26
CA THR A 577 -37.35 49.33 -44.28
C THR A 577 -37.83 49.46 -42.84
N ASN A 578 -38.48 50.57 -42.56
CA ASN A 578 -38.93 50.86 -41.21
C ASN A 578 -40.28 50.21 -40.86
N SER A 579 -40.76 50.44 -39.65
CA SER A 579 -42.03 49.89 -39.14
C SER A 579 -43.28 50.36 -39.91
N LEU A 580 -43.18 51.47 -40.66
CA LEU A 580 -44.25 51.98 -41.55
C LEU A 580 -44.11 51.48 -43.00
N GLY A 581 -43.13 50.63 -43.28
CA GLY A 581 -42.84 50.15 -44.63
C GLY A 581 -42.17 51.19 -45.53
N MET A 582 -41.66 52.30 -44.96
CA MET A 582 -40.85 53.28 -45.69
C MET A 582 -39.48 52.69 -45.99
N LYS A 583 -39.03 52.78 -47.24
CA LYS A 583 -37.75 52.24 -47.68
C LYS A 583 -36.68 53.32 -47.70
N PHE A 584 -35.53 53.00 -47.14
CA PHE A 584 -34.37 53.87 -47.05
C PHE A 584 -33.17 53.20 -47.71
N VAL A 585 -32.36 53.99 -48.41
CA VAL A 585 -31.11 53.56 -49.05
C VAL A 585 -29.93 54.32 -48.45
N PRO A 586 -28.73 53.71 -48.39
CA PRO A 586 -27.54 54.36 -47.85
C PRO A 586 -27.08 55.52 -48.75
N VAL A 587 -26.81 56.68 -48.16
CA VAL A 587 -26.20 57.86 -48.79
C VAL A 587 -25.14 58.41 -47.82
N GLY A 588 -23.88 58.03 -48.02
CA GLY A 588 -22.83 58.29 -47.03
C GLY A 588 -23.11 57.57 -45.71
N GLU A 589 -23.07 58.29 -44.59
CA GLU A 589 -23.37 57.74 -43.25
C GLU A 589 -24.87 57.73 -42.91
N VAL A 590 -25.70 58.40 -43.71
CA VAL A 590 -27.15 58.48 -43.50
C VAL A 590 -27.89 57.49 -44.39
N ARG A 591 -29.12 57.12 -43.98
CA ARG A 591 -30.06 56.41 -44.85
C ARG A 591 -31.14 57.40 -45.27
N MET A 592 -31.35 57.55 -46.57
CA MET A 592 -32.33 58.46 -47.14
C MET A 592 -33.54 57.70 -47.65
N SER A 593 -34.75 58.18 -47.32
CA SER A 593 -35.98 57.60 -47.84
C SER A 593 -35.98 57.69 -49.36
N ILE A 594 -36.36 56.60 -50.05
CA ILE A 594 -36.38 56.57 -51.52
C ILE A 594 -37.60 57.26 -52.13
N TRP A 595 -38.56 57.64 -51.30
CA TRP A 595 -39.77 58.39 -51.67
C TRP A 595 -40.09 59.44 -50.61
N GLU A 596 -40.85 60.47 -50.97
CA GLU A 596 -41.42 61.42 -50.03
C GLU A 596 -42.35 60.72 -49.02
N THR A 597 -42.50 61.30 -47.82
CA THR A 597 -43.42 60.78 -46.80
C THR A 597 -44.85 60.71 -47.37
N ARG A 598 -45.47 59.52 -47.32
CA ARG A 598 -46.79 59.29 -47.91
C ARG A 598 -47.89 59.73 -46.94
N VAL A 599 -49.09 59.99 -47.46
CA VAL A 599 -50.28 60.31 -46.65
C VAL A 599 -50.50 59.26 -45.56
N GLN A 600 -50.40 57.96 -45.89
CA GLN A 600 -50.59 56.88 -44.91
C GLN A 600 -49.57 56.85 -43.77
N ASP A 601 -48.33 57.28 -44.04
CA ASP A 601 -47.25 57.30 -43.04
C ASP A 601 -47.50 58.46 -42.07
N TYR A 602 -47.85 59.62 -42.60
CA TYR A 602 -48.17 60.82 -41.82
C TYR A 602 -49.51 60.71 -41.06
N ASP A 603 -50.49 60.01 -41.65
CA ASP A 603 -51.74 59.60 -41.00
C ASP A 603 -51.50 58.85 -39.69
N ALA A 604 -50.52 57.94 -39.68
CA ALA A 604 -50.17 57.19 -38.49
C ALA A 604 -49.70 58.11 -37.35
N PHE A 605 -48.94 59.16 -37.68
CA PHE A 605 -48.52 60.19 -36.75
C PHE A 605 -49.70 61.04 -36.25
N CYS A 606 -50.59 61.49 -37.14
CA CYS A 606 -51.78 62.25 -36.78
C CYS A 606 -52.68 61.46 -35.82
N ARG A 607 -52.92 60.17 -36.12
CA ARG A 607 -53.70 59.26 -35.26
C ARG A 607 -53.06 59.08 -33.89
N ALA A 608 -51.74 58.92 -33.82
CA ALA A 608 -51.02 58.70 -32.57
C ALA A 608 -50.93 59.97 -31.69
N THR A 609 -50.90 61.15 -32.29
CA THR A 609 -50.65 62.42 -31.57
C THR A 609 -51.87 63.32 -31.42
N GLY A 610 -52.99 63.00 -32.08
CA GLY A 610 -54.19 63.83 -32.10
C GLY A 610 -54.08 65.09 -32.96
N ARG A 611 -53.01 65.22 -33.75
CA ARG A 611 -52.80 66.35 -34.67
C ARG A 611 -53.70 66.23 -35.88
N ALA A 612 -54.32 67.34 -36.29
CA ALA A 612 -55.18 67.39 -37.49
C ALA A 612 -54.35 67.56 -38.76
N GLN A 613 -54.79 66.94 -39.85
CA GLN A 613 -54.26 67.22 -41.18
C GLN A 613 -54.87 68.50 -41.75
N ALA A 614 -54.14 69.13 -42.67
CA ALA A 614 -54.63 70.27 -43.42
C ALA A 614 -55.82 69.86 -44.31
N VAL A 615 -56.84 70.72 -44.38
CA VAL A 615 -57.96 70.52 -45.31
C VAL A 615 -57.48 70.83 -46.74
N LEU A 616 -57.66 69.88 -47.64
CA LEU A 616 -57.27 69.98 -49.04
C LEU A 616 -58.48 70.21 -49.94
N ASP A 617 -58.25 70.96 -51.00
CA ASP A 617 -59.17 71.27 -52.09
C ASP A 617 -59.12 70.22 -53.22
N PHE A 618 -58.34 69.15 -53.04
CA PHE A 618 -58.20 68.01 -53.94
C PHE A 618 -58.03 66.71 -53.14
N ALA A 619 -58.26 65.57 -53.78
CA ALA A 619 -58.13 64.25 -53.15
C ALA A 619 -56.69 63.72 -53.21
N GLN A 620 -56.25 63.05 -52.14
CA GLN A 620 -55.01 62.27 -52.09
C GLN A 620 -55.31 60.81 -51.73
N THR A 621 -54.59 59.89 -52.35
CA THR A 621 -54.59 58.46 -52.01
C THR A 621 -53.57 58.20 -50.88
N PRO A 622 -53.66 57.05 -50.17
CA PRO A 622 -52.73 56.70 -49.10
C PRO A 622 -51.24 56.68 -49.50
N ALA A 623 -50.95 56.41 -50.78
CA ALA A 623 -49.59 56.33 -51.32
C ALA A 623 -49.05 57.67 -51.86
N ASP A 624 -49.89 58.68 -52.02
CA ASP A 624 -49.47 60.01 -52.49
C ASP A 624 -48.59 60.71 -51.44
N PRO A 625 -47.69 61.62 -51.85
CA PRO A 625 -46.89 62.41 -50.92
C PRO A 625 -47.77 63.34 -50.10
N VAL A 626 -47.56 63.42 -48.78
CA VAL A 626 -48.31 64.34 -47.92
C VAL A 626 -47.93 65.79 -48.23
N VAL A 627 -48.93 66.67 -48.37
CA VAL A 627 -48.73 68.10 -48.72
C VAL A 627 -49.27 69.04 -47.65
N LYS A 628 -48.94 70.34 -47.76
CA LYS A 628 -49.31 71.41 -46.80
C LYS A 628 -48.88 71.12 -45.35
N VAL A 629 -47.79 70.38 -45.16
CA VAL A 629 -47.17 70.13 -43.84
C VAL A 629 -46.19 71.25 -43.52
N ASN A 630 -46.39 71.93 -42.38
CA ASN A 630 -45.45 72.97 -41.94
C ASN A 630 -44.17 72.34 -41.34
N TRP A 631 -43.12 73.15 -41.20
CA TRP A 631 -41.82 72.69 -40.70
C TRP A 631 -41.88 72.07 -39.30
N PHE A 632 -42.65 72.65 -38.37
CA PHE A 632 -42.77 72.15 -37.00
C PHE A 632 -43.40 70.75 -36.97
N ASP A 633 -44.40 70.52 -37.81
CA ASP A 633 -45.08 69.23 -37.91
C ASP A 633 -44.21 68.18 -38.60
N ALA A 634 -43.40 68.59 -39.58
CA ALA A 634 -42.43 67.71 -40.23
C ALA A 634 -41.32 67.25 -39.25
N VAL A 635 -40.80 68.16 -38.42
CA VAL A 635 -39.83 67.81 -37.36
C VAL A 635 -40.47 66.93 -36.29
N ALA A 636 -41.70 67.24 -35.88
CA ALA A 636 -42.43 66.44 -34.90
C ALA A 636 -42.72 65.03 -35.41
N PHE A 637 -43.00 64.86 -36.71
CA PHE A 637 -43.13 63.55 -37.35
C PHE A 637 -41.85 62.73 -37.22
N CYS A 638 -40.68 63.29 -37.55
CA CYS A 638 -39.39 62.61 -37.39
C CYS A 638 -39.10 62.22 -35.94
N LYS A 639 -39.39 63.11 -34.98
CA LYS A 639 -39.22 62.84 -33.54
C LYS A 639 -40.14 61.70 -33.08
N TRP A 640 -41.42 61.78 -33.40
CA TRP A 640 -42.39 60.73 -33.07
C TRP A 640 -42.00 59.38 -33.66
N LEU A 641 -41.60 59.35 -34.93
CA LEU A 641 -41.18 58.11 -35.59
C LEU A 641 -39.93 57.52 -34.92
N THR A 642 -38.99 58.37 -34.49
CA THR A 642 -37.82 57.95 -33.70
C THR A 642 -38.20 57.34 -32.36
N GLU A 643 -39.11 57.98 -31.61
CA GLU A 643 -39.56 57.50 -30.31
C GLU A 643 -40.32 56.18 -30.46
N LYS A 644 -41.29 56.11 -31.38
CA LYS A 644 -42.03 54.90 -31.73
C LYS A 644 -41.10 53.72 -32.00
N GLU A 645 -40.08 53.91 -32.82
CA GLU A 645 -39.19 52.83 -33.22
C GLU A 645 -38.15 52.44 -32.16
N ARG A 646 -37.81 53.35 -31.25
CA ARG A 646 -37.04 53.00 -30.06
C ARG A 646 -37.88 52.19 -29.08
N ASP A 647 -39.14 52.59 -28.87
CA ASP A 647 -40.08 51.89 -27.99
C ASP A 647 -40.39 50.47 -28.52
N GLU A 648 -40.46 50.31 -29.85
CA GLU A 648 -40.62 49.01 -30.51
C GLU A 648 -39.31 48.21 -30.63
N ASN A 649 -38.18 48.74 -30.14
CA ASN A 649 -36.83 48.16 -30.28
C ASN A 649 -36.49 47.82 -31.75
N THR A 650 -36.82 48.69 -32.70
CA THR A 650 -36.47 48.51 -34.12
C THR A 650 -35.24 49.29 -34.54
N ILE A 651 -34.82 50.32 -33.78
CA ILE A 651 -33.59 51.11 -33.99
C ILE A 651 -32.83 51.30 -32.66
N GLU A 652 -31.53 51.56 -32.73
CA GLU A 652 -30.70 51.82 -31.53
C GLU A 652 -30.94 53.22 -30.92
N PRO A 653 -30.63 53.43 -29.62
CA PRO A 653 -30.79 54.74 -28.97
C PRO A 653 -30.02 55.89 -29.64
N ALA A 654 -28.93 55.61 -30.35
CA ALA A 654 -28.16 56.59 -31.10
C ALA A 654 -28.74 56.90 -32.50
N GLN A 655 -29.65 56.07 -33.00
CA GLN A 655 -30.27 56.22 -34.31
C GLN A 655 -31.55 57.05 -34.20
N PHE A 656 -31.80 57.91 -35.18
CA PHE A 656 -32.98 58.77 -35.22
C PHE A 656 -33.32 59.18 -36.66
N TYR A 657 -34.57 59.55 -36.87
CA TYR A 657 -35.04 60.16 -38.09
C TYR A 657 -34.89 61.67 -38.03
N ARG A 658 -34.54 62.27 -39.16
CA ARG A 658 -34.47 63.71 -39.33
C ARG A 658 -34.86 64.10 -40.74
N LEU A 659 -35.24 65.36 -40.92
CA LEU A 659 -35.37 65.94 -42.25
C LEU A 659 -34.00 66.00 -42.95
N PRO A 660 -33.96 65.92 -44.29
CA PRO A 660 -32.75 66.19 -45.04
C PRO A 660 -32.19 67.57 -44.67
N THR A 661 -30.88 67.66 -44.56
CA THR A 661 -30.15 68.92 -44.39
C THR A 661 -29.29 69.10 -45.63
N ASP A 662 -29.16 70.32 -46.12
CA ASP A 662 -28.08 70.65 -47.03
C ASP A 662 -26.76 70.37 -46.27
N ALA A 663 -25.88 69.58 -46.89
CA ALA A 663 -24.62 69.15 -46.28
C ALA A 663 -23.61 70.30 -46.19
#